data_AF-A0A497V0V4-F1
#
_entry.id   AF-A0A497V0V4-F1
#
_cell.length_a   1.000
_cell.length_b   1.000
_cell.length_c   1.000
_cell.angle_alpha   90.00
_cell.angle_beta   90.00
_cell.angle_gamma   90.00
#
_symmetry.space_group_name_H-M   'P 1'
#
loop_
_entity.id
_entity.type
_entity.pdbx_description
1 polymer ?
#
loop_
_entity_poly.entity_id
_entity_poly.type
_entity_poly.pdbx_seq_one_letter_code
_entity_poly.pdbx_strand_id
1 'polypeptide(L)'
;MKQQSDSIMKVFQHTAVAICITCLSTAALAQQAIRSVTGSLQGGAEVLRVDLAEPLAGLPTGFATQSPARIALDFPGASNATGKNAVDINQGNLKSANVVEAGGRSRIVLNLKQPTSYRAEIQGSALLIMLDPVGASSSAPVQQTAKFADSYNNEVLTLKDIDFRRGADGAGRIVVELPNNQIGVDLRQQGKGLAIEFLRSSLPEGMRRRLDVADFGTPVQSITTTQQGDKVRMLVEPIGDWEHSAYQSDNQFVIEVRQKKVDLSKLTQGPNYSGEKLSLNFQNIEVRSLLQVIADFTNFNIVTSDTVSGALTLRLKDVPWDQALQIIMDAKGLGMRKTGSVLWIAPKDEIDDRTKKDYQAALTIQKLEPLRTQAFQLNYAKAADMVTQLSSTSGGVSSGAASNRFLSERGSAISEPRTNQLFVTDTSSKLEEVRQLLATLDVAVRQVMIEARIVEARDTFGRSLGVKLGGGDLRAQLGGDGGYSIGGNNRVAFGTSYANATASSGSGGTVATEQTFVNLPASLSGVSSVGSFALSIFNSAANRFLTLELSAMEADGQGKIVSSPRLITADQTKALIEQGTEYPYSVTAPNGATTIAFKKAVLKLEVTPQITPEGNIILDLDVSKDSRGETTTQGVAIDTKHIKTQVLIENGGTVVIGGIFEMEESNQENKIPLLGDVPVVGNLFKNKTKESVKREMLVFITPKVIADRSVSR
;
A
#
# COMPACT_ATOMS: atom_id res chain seq x y z
N MET A 1 3.49 71.48 83.62
CA MET A 1 4.66 71.20 82.75
C MET A 1 4.53 69.77 82.23
N LYS A 2 4.77 69.54 80.93
CA LYS A 2 4.55 68.30 80.13
C LYS A 2 3.18 68.10 79.46
N GLN A 3 2.61 69.12 78.82
CA GLN A 3 1.55 68.92 77.79
C GLN A 3 1.61 69.99 76.69
N GLN A 4 2.82 70.29 76.20
CA GLN A 4 3.02 71.22 75.08
C GLN A 4 4.17 70.80 74.14
N SER A 5 4.50 69.51 74.10
CA SER A 5 5.57 68.96 73.25
C SER A 5 5.10 67.97 72.19
N ASP A 6 3.82 67.56 72.18
CA ASP A 6 3.33 66.51 71.26
C ASP A 6 2.57 67.03 70.03
N SER A 7 2.29 68.35 69.97
CA SER A 7 1.55 68.92 68.82
C SER A 7 2.45 69.38 67.67
N ILE A 8 3.77 69.52 67.88
CA ILE A 8 4.71 69.98 66.85
C ILE A 8 5.30 68.80 66.04
N MET A 9 5.33 67.60 66.61
CA MET A 9 5.87 66.42 65.91
C MET A 9 4.87 65.76 64.94
N LYS A 10 3.55 65.94 65.15
CA LYS A 10 2.51 65.44 64.23
C LYS A 10 2.27 66.32 63.01
N VAL A 11 2.54 67.63 63.10
CA VAL A 11 2.43 68.53 61.94
C VAL A 11 3.60 68.32 60.97
N PHE A 12 4.80 67.99 61.46
CA PHE A 12 5.95 67.68 60.60
C PHE A 12 5.87 66.31 59.92
N GLN A 13 5.18 65.32 60.49
CA GLN A 13 4.95 64.03 59.82
C GLN A 13 3.90 64.13 58.70
N HIS A 14 2.89 64.99 58.85
CA HIS A 14 1.89 65.18 57.78
C HIS A 14 2.36 66.10 56.65
N THR A 15 3.27 67.05 56.91
CA THR A 15 3.88 67.86 55.84
C THR A 15 5.00 67.13 55.09
N ALA A 16 5.73 66.20 55.73
CA ALA A 16 6.69 65.34 55.04
C ALA A 16 6.02 64.29 54.13
N VAL A 17 4.85 63.76 54.50
CA VAL A 17 4.07 62.85 53.64
C VAL A 17 3.37 63.61 52.50
N ALA A 18 2.92 64.84 52.72
CA ALA A 18 2.34 65.66 51.66
C ALA A 18 3.36 66.10 50.59
N ILE A 19 4.61 66.39 50.98
CA ILE A 19 5.66 66.80 50.03
C ILE A 19 6.29 65.59 49.31
N CYS A 20 6.27 64.39 49.90
CA CYS A 20 6.61 63.15 49.18
C CYS A 20 5.51 62.69 48.21
N ILE A 21 4.25 63.12 48.37
CA ILE A 21 3.16 62.78 47.43
C ILE A 21 3.08 63.76 46.25
N THR A 22 3.63 64.97 46.36
CA THR A 22 3.67 65.95 45.25
C THR A 22 4.94 65.92 44.40
N CYS A 23 5.96 65.13 44.76
CA CYS A 23 7.18 64.94 43.97
C CYS A 23 7.28 63.56 43.26
N LEU A 24 6.23 62.74 43.30
CA LEU A 24 6.13 61.45 42.60
C LEU A 24 5.18 61.49 41.37
N SER A 25 4.63 62.66 41.04
CA SER A 25 3.69 62.84 39.92
C SER A 25 4.32 63.53 38.72
N THR A 26 5.51 63.07 38.30
CA THR A 26 6.01 63.19 36.91
C THR A 26 6.89 61.99 36.56
N ALA A 27 6.50 60.77 36.95
CA ALA A 27 6.83 59.63 36.12
C ALA A 27 5.85 59.69 34.95
N ALA A 28 6.24 60.34 33.85
CA ALA A 28 5.54 60.18 32.60
C ALA A 28 5.37 58.67 32.40
N LEU A 29 4.14 58.19 32.33
CA LEU A 29 3.85 56.86 31.78
C LEU A 29 4.39 56.93 30.35
N ALA A 30 5.63 56.50 30.18
CA ALA A 30 6.27 56.45 28.89
C ALA A 30 5.50 55.42 28.10
N GLN A 31 4.61 55.92 27.24
CA GLN A 31 3.78 55.07 26.42
C GLN A 31 4.71 54.27 25.52
N GLN A 32 4.63 52.95 25.62
CA GLN A 32 5.47 52.05 24.83
C GLN A 32 5.23 52.40 23.35
N ALA A 33 6.31 52.62 22.59
CA ALA A 33 6.20 53.09 21.22
C ALA A 33 7.27 52.44 20.34
N ILE A 34 6.87 51.97 19.17
CA ILE A 34 7.77 51.39 18.16
C ILE A 34 8.43 52.56 17.40
N ARG A 35 9.74 52.74 17.54
CA ARG A 35 10.48 53.87 16.96
C ARG A 35 10.98 53.59 15.54
N SER A 36 11.44 52.38 15.29
CA SER A 36 11.97 51.99 13.97
C SER A 36 11.82 50.49 13.75
N VAL A 37 11.73 50.10 12.49
CA VAL A 37 11.74 48.71 12.03
C VAL A 37 12.74 48.65 10.87
N THR A 38 13.84 47.92 11.06
CA THR A 38 14.93 47.81 10.07
C THR A 38 15.30 46.35 9.85
N GLY A 39 15.43 45.93 8.59
CA GLY A 39 15.94 44.60 8.23
C GLY A 39 17.40 44.66 7.79
N SER A 40 18.17 43.63 8.16
CA SER A 40 19.57 43.44 7.76
C SER A 40 19.88 41.95 7.59
N LEU A 41 20.95 41.61 6.87
CA LEU A 41 21.45 40.24 6.76
C LEU A 41 22.71 40.10 7.63
N GLN A 42 22.68 39.25 8.65
CA GLN A 42 23.80 39.05 9.58
C GLN A 42 24.12 37.55 9.68
N GLY A 43 25.33 37.14 9.29
CA GLY A 43 25.76 35.74 9.37
C GLY A 43 24.99 34.76 8.46
N GLY A 44 24.35 35.25 7.39
CA GLY A 44 23.52 34.44 6.49
C GLY A 44 22.06 34.27 6.93
N ALA A 45 21.70 34.75 8.13
CA ALA A 45 20.31 34.85 8.58
C ALA A 45 19.78 36.27 8.37
N GLU A 46 18.50 36.39 8.02
CA GLU A 46 17.82 37.67 7.92
C GLU A 46 17.39 38.11 9.32
N VAL A 47 17.87 39.26 9.76
CA VAL A 47 17.59 39.81 11.09
C VAL A 47 16.80 41.10 10.94
N LEU A 48 15.58 41.09 11.46
CA LEU A 48 14.75 42.27 11.63
C LEU A 48 14.94 42.83 13.04
N ARG A 49 15.36 44.08 13.14
CA ARG A 49 15.49 44.83 14.38
C ARG A 49 14.33 45.80 14.53
N VAL A 50 13.63 45.72 15.66
CA VAL A 50 12.54 46.61 16.06
C VAL A 50 12.99 47.40 17.28
N ASP A 51 13.24 48.70 17.15
CA ASP A 51 13.62 49.54 18.30
C ASP A 51 12.36 50.11 18.97
N LEU A 52 12.29 49.98 20.30
CA LEU A 52 11.19 50.40 21.14
C LEU A 52 11.63 51.54 22.06
N ALA A 53 10.67 52.34 22.54
CA ALA A 53 10.93 53.43 23.48
C ALA A 53 11.41 52.92 24.86
N GLU A 54 10.95 51.74 25.27
CA GLU A 54 11.30 51.08 26.54
C GLU A 54 11.49 49.56 26.32
N PRO A 55 12.29 48.88 27.17
CA PRO A 55 12.49 47.43 27.10
C PRO A 55 11.19 46.65 27.34
N LEU A 56 10.96 45.59 26.56
CA LEU A 56 9.81 44.70 26.72
C LEU A 56 9.95 43.81 27.97
N ALA A 57 8.89 43.67 28.75
CA ALA A 57 8.83 42.75 29.89
C ALA A 57 8.78 41.26 29.48
N GLY A 58 8.47 40.96 28.22
CA GLY A 58 8.38 39.61 27.65
C GLY A 58 8.25 39.63 26.12
N LEU A 59 8.46 38.48 25.48
CA LEU A 59 8.40 38.37 24.02
C LEU A 59 6.97 38.62 23.49
N PRO A 60 6.80 39.34 22.37
CA PRO A 60 5.49 39.55 21.76
C PRO A 60 4.92 38.25 21.20
N THR A 61 3.60 38.11 21.27
CA THR A 61 2.89 36.96 20.68
C THR A 61 2.87 37.08 19.16
N GLY A 62 3.17 36.02 18.42
CA GLY A 62 3.08 36.06 16.97
C GLY A 62 2.67 34.75 16.31
N PHE A 63 2.14 34.86 15.09
CA PHE A 63 1.69 33.74 14.28
C PHE A 63 2.24 33.83 12.85
N ALA A 64 2.49 32.68 12.22
CA ALA A 64 2.91 32.58 10.83
C ALA A 64 1.80 31.97 9.97
N THR A 65 1.61 32.50 8.75
CA THR A 65 0.69 31.99 7.72
C THR A 65 1.46 31.57 6.48
N GLN A 66 1.01 30.53 5.78
CA GLN A 66 1.75 29.96 4.64
C GLN A 66 1.29 30.43 3.26
N SER A 67 -0.02 30.55 3.07
CA SER A 67 -0.62 30.98 1.80
C SER A 67 -1.64 32.08 2.06
N PRO A 68 -1.24 33.37 2.01
CA PRO A 68 0.09 33.89 1.69
C PRO A 68 1.11 33.79 2.85
N ALA A 69 2.41 33.75 2.52
CA ALA A 69 3.51 33.65 3.48
C ALA A 69 3.68 34.95 4.30
N ARG A 70 3.28 34.94 5.57
CA ARG A 70 3.36 36.11 6.47
C ARG A 70 3.71 35.72 7.90
N ILE A 71 4.35 36.60 8.64
CA ILE A 71 4.53 36.50 10.10
C ILE A 71 3.94 37.74 10.74
N ALA A 72 3.02 37.60 11.68
CA ALA A 72 2.43 38.71 12.41
C ALA A 72 2.84 38.65 13.89
N LEU A 73 3.32 39.76 14.45
CA LEU A 73 3.76 39.92 15.83
C LEU A 73 2.96 41.04 16.50
N ASP A 74 2.39 40.75 17.67
CA ASP A 74 1.52 41.65 18.40
C ASP A 74 2.21 42.22 19.64
N PHE A 75 2.24 43.55 19.71
CA PHE A 75 2.83 44.34 20.78
C PHE A 75 1.70 44.98 21.61
N PRO A 76 1.42 44.46 22.82
CA PRO A 76 0.39 45.02 23.69
C PRO A 76 0.84 46.38 24.25
N GLY A 77 -0.05 47.39 24.23
CA GLY A 77 0.24 48.71 24.80
C GLY A 77 1.21 49.58 24.00
N ALA A 78 1.72 49.10 22.86
CA ALA A 78 2.63 49.85 22.01
C ALA A 78 1.91 50.67 20.94
N SER A 79 2.27 51.94 20.75
CA SER A 79 1.84 52.78 19.62
C SER A 79 2.86 52.81 18.48
N ASN A 80 2.42 53.11 17.25
CA ASN A 80 3.31 53.23 16.10
C ASN A 80 3.96 54.63 16.04
N ALA A 81 5.18 54.76 16.59
CA ALA A 81 5.98 55.98 16.50
C ALA A 81 7.00 55.96 15.32
N THR A 82 6.91 54.99 14.40
CA THR A 82 7.83 54.88 13.26
C THR A 82 7.57 55.91 12.16
N GLY A 83 6.40 56.57 12.18
CA GLY A 83 5.96 57.54 11.17
C GLY A 83 5.55 56.93 9.83
N LYS A 84 5.62 55.60 9.66
CA LYS A 84 5.23 54.88 8.44
C LYS A 84 4.44 53.61 8.78
N ASN A 85 3.43 53.30 7.98
CA ASN A 85 2.63 52.07 8.16
C ASN A 85 3.19 50.86 7.39
N ALA A 86 4.07 51.10 6.42
CA ALA A 86 4.73 50.07 5.63
C ALA A 86 6.22 50.43 5.43
N VAL A 87 7.08 49.46 5.69
CA VAL A 87 8.53 49.54 5.47
C VAL A 87 8.91 48.47 4.46
N ASP A 88 9.31 48.88 3.26
CA ASP A 88 9.85 47.96 2.25
C ASP A 88 11.30 47.64 2.58
N ILE A 89 11.59 46.35 2.77
CA ILE A 89 12.92 45.86 3.18
C ILE A 89 13.60 45.14 2.00
N ASN A 90 12.85 44.32 1.26
CA ASN A 90 13.29 43.59 0.07
C ASN A 90 14.66 42.87 0.19
N GLN A 91 15.04 42.43 1.39
CA GLN A 91 16.28 41.69 1.64
C GLN A 91 15.95 40.22 1.89
N GLY A 92 16.58 39.33 1.11
CA GLY A 92 16.37 37.89 1.23
C GLY A 92 14.91 37.47 1.00
N ASN A 93 14.35 36.72 1.95
CA ASN A 93 12.98 36.24 2.02
C ASN A 93 11.99 37.32 2.50
N LEU A 94 12.45 38.33 3.23
CA LEU A 94 11.62 39.43 3.74
C LEU A 94 11.34 40.49 2.65
N LYS A 95 10.07 40.63 2.27
CA LYS A 95 9.60 41.63 1.28
C LYS A 95 9.34 42.99 1.94
N SER A 96 8.44 43.02 2.92
CA SER A 96 8.08 44.25 3.62
C SER A 96 7.58 43.96 5.04
N ALA A 97 7.63 44.97 5.91
CA ALA A 97 7.08 44.94 7.26
C ALA A 97 6.03 46.04 7.40
N ASN A 98 4.78 45.66 7.68
CA ASN A 98 3.67 46.59 7.89
C ASN A 98 3.40 46.74 9.38
N VAL A 99 3.34 47.97 9.89
CA VAL A 99 2.99 48.25 11.28
C VAL A 99 1.57 48.81 11.31
N VAL A 100 0.65 48.09 11.97
CA VAL A 100 -0.76 48.42 12.06
C VAL A 100 -1.13 48.61 13.52
N GLU A 101 -1.61 49.79 13.89
CA GLU A 101 -2.06 50.09 15.25
C GLU A 101 -3.60 49.99 15.33
N ALA A 102 -4.12 49.15 16.23
CA ALA A 102 -5.55 48.99 16.45
C ALA A 102 -5.85 48.56 17.90
N GLY A 103 -6.79 49.24 18.56
CA GLY A 103 -7.32 48.83 19.87
C GLY A 103 -6.30 48.77 21.00
N GLY A 104 -5.34 49.70 21.05
CA GLY A 104 -4.29 49.74 22.10
C GLY A 104 -3.20 48.69 21.95
N ARG A 105 -3.08 48.05 20.77
CA ARG A 105 -2.01 47.12 20.41
C ARG A 105 -1.48 47.50 19.03
N SER A 106 -0.17 47.31 18.82
CA SER A 106 0.45 47.43 17.50
C SER A 106 0.79 46.04 16.97
N ARG A 107 0.43 45.76 15.71
CA ARG A 107 0.75 44.51 15.01
C ARG A 107 1.76 44.80 13.91
N ILE A 108 2.88 44.10 13.94
CA ILE A 108 3.86 44.09 12.86
C ILE A 108 3.61 42.86 11.99
N VAL A 109 3.29 43.05 10.70
CA VAL A 109 3.09 41.98 9.71
C VAL A 109 4.23 41.97 8.71
N LEU A 110 5.04 40.93 8.76
CA LEU A 110 6.13 40.64 7.83
C LEU A 110 5.57 39.89 6.62
N ASN A 111 5.70 40.45 5.42
CA ASN A 111 5.37 39.78 4.17
C ASN A 111 6.62 39.07 3.64
N LEU A 112 6.52 37.76 3.40
CA LEU A 112 7.64 36.92 2.99
C LEU A 112 7.45 36.43 1.55
N LYS A 113 8.55 36.10 0.87
CA LYS A 113 8.54 35.45 -0.46
C LYS A 113 8.23 33.95 -0.34
N GLN A 114 8.71 33.32 0.72
CA GLN A 114 8.54 31.91 1.07
C GLN A 114 8.25 31.79 2.58
N PRO A 115 7.47 30.79 3.03
CA PRO A 115 7.21 30.59 4.46
C PRO A 115 8.47 30.16 5.21
N THR A 116 8.82 30.83 6.31
CA THR A 116 9.96 30.52 7.17
C THR A 116 9.62 30.64 8.65
N SER A 117 10.31 29.87 9.48
CA SER A 117 10.31 30.02 10.94
C SER A 117 11.10 31.27 11.37
N TYR A 118 10.81 31.75 12.58
CA TYR A 118 11.48 32.91 13.18
C TYR A 118 11.88 32.63 14.62
N ARG A 119 12.91 33.34 15.09
CA ARG A 119 13.34 33.40 16.49
C ARG A 119 13.35 34.86 16.93
N ALA A 120 12.76 35.17 18.08
CA ALA A 120 12.73 36.52 18.63
C ALA A 120 13.54 36.59 19.92
N GLU A 121 14.41 37.60 20.04
CA GLU A 121 15.28 37.84 21.19
C GLU A 121 15.19 39.31 21.61
N ILE A 122 15.04 39.57 22.91
CA ILE A 122 15.01 40.93 23.46
C ILE A 122 16.45 41.34 23.81
N GLN A 123 16.93 42.43 23.22
CA GLN A 123 18.21 43.06 23.54
C GLN A 123 17.97 44.49 24.02
N GLY A 124 17.79 44.65 25.32
CA GLY A 124 17.49 45.95 25.94
C GLY A 124 16.18 46.52 25.39
N SER A 125 16.24 47.69 24.75
CA SER A 125 15.10 48.36 24.11
C SER A 125 14.87 47.94 22.64
N ALA A 126 15.61 46.97 22.11
CA ALA A 126 15.46 46.45 20.76
C ALA A 126 15.00 44.99 20.79
N LEU A 127 14.07 44.63 19.91
CA LEU A 127 13.68 43.25 19.63
C LEU A 127 14.33 42.80 18.32
N LEU A 128 15.13 41.74 18.37
CA LEU A 128 15.70 41.10 17.19
C LEU A 128 14.83 39.91 16.80
N ILE A 129 14.40 39.86 15.54
CA ILE A 129 13.67 38.75 14.93
C ILE A 129 14.55 38.18 13.84
N MET A 130 15.11 37.00 14.09
CA MET A 130 15.94 36.26 13.15
C MET A 130 15.06 35.28 12.37
N LEU A 131 15.04 35.39 11.05
CA LEU A 131 14.41 34.42 10.15
C LEU A 131 15.43 33.35 9.77
N ASP A 132 14.99 32.10 9.76
CA ASP A 132 15.86 31.00 9.34
C ASP A 132 16.20 31.11 7.84
N PRO A 133 17.44 30.80 7.43
CA PRO A 133 17.87 30.92 6.05
C PRO A 133 17.12 29.92 5.16
N VAL A 134 16.34 30.43 4.22
CA VAL A 134 15.82 29.65 3.09
C VAL A 134 16.93 29.49 2.06
N GLY A 135 17.54 28.30 2.04
CA GLY A 135 18.59 27.97 1.08
C GLY A 135 18.13 28.16 -0.36
N ALA A 136 18.96 28.80 -1.18
CA ALA A 136 18.81 28.80 -2.63
C ALA A 136 19.12 27.39 -3.15
N SER A 137 18.11 26.53 -3.23
CA SER A 137 18.23 25.20 -3.84
C SER A 137 17.32 25.06 -5.05
N SER A 138 17.97 25.03 -6.21
CA SER A 138 17.80 24.03 -7.29
C SER A 138 16.39 23.55 -7.65
N SER A 139 16.07 23.67 -8.93
CA SER A 139 14.96 23.03 -9.64
C SER A 139 14.96 21.49 -9.47
N ALA A 140 14.19 21.01 -8.49
CA ALA A 140 13.64 19.66 -8.43
C ALA A 140 12.29 19.72 -7.68
N PRO A 141 11.24 19.02 -8.12
CA PRO A 141 9.94 19.06 -7.44
C PRO A 141 10.01 18.16 -6.21
N VAL A 142 10.56 18.67 -5.11
CA VAL A 142 10.47 18.03 -3.80
C VAL A 142 9.28 18.63 -3.07
N GLN A 143 8.34 17.78 -2.65
CA GLN A 143 7.16 18.15 -1.86
C GLN A 143 7.56 19.08 -0.71
N GLN A 144 7.01 20.31 -0.74
CA GLN A 144 7.25 21.35 0.25
C GLN A 144 6.83 20.84 1.63
N THR A 145 7.81 20.65 2.51
CA THR A 145 7.58 20.40 3.94
C THR A 145 7.55 21.76 4.61
N ALA A 146 6.42 22.13 5.19
CA ALA A 146 6.27 23.43 5.80
C ALA A 146 6.27 23.28 7.32
N LYS A 147 7.34 23.80 7.95
CA LYS A 147 7.58 23.75 9.40
C LYS A 147 7.05 25.03 10.05
N PHE A 148 6.12 24.93 11.00
CA PHE A 148 5.56 26.10 11.69
C PHE A 148 6.34 26.51 12.93
N ALA A 149 7.01 25.54 13.60
CA ALA A 149 7.88 25.76 14.75
C ALA A 149 8.85 24.57 14.93
N ASP A 150 10.07 24.83 15.43
CA ASP A 150 10.93 23.78 15.98
C ASP A 150 10.41 23.36 17.36
N SER A 151 10.45 22.06 17.69
CA SER A 151 10.06 21.59 19.03
C SER A 151 11.15 21.87 20.05
N TYR A 152 10.96 22.90 20.87
CA TYR A 152 11.86 23.24 21.99
C TYR A 152 11.53 22.48 23.29
N ASN A 153 10.47 21.68 23.29
CA ASN A 153 10.08 20.85 24.44
C ASN A 153 11.02 19.65 24.56
N ASN A 154 11.69 19.48 25.70
CA ASN A 154 12.49 18.27 26.00
C ASN A 154 11.62 17.07 26.43
N GLU A 155 10.35 17.31 26.74
CA GLU A 155 9.39 16.31 27.19
C GLU A 155 8.28 16.14 26.15
N VAL A 156 7.69 14.93 26.09
CA VAL A 156 6.56 14.61 25.21
C VAL A 156 5.29 15.15 25.85
N LEU A 157 4.58 16.05 25.15
CA LEU A 157 3.38 16.72 25.68
C LEU A 157 2.10 16.16 25.06
N THR A 158 1.05 16.02 25.86
CA THR A 158 -0.25 15.49 25.39
C THR A 158 -1.06 16.54 24.64
N LEU A 159 -1.59 16.19 23.47
CA LEU A 159 -2.61 17.00 22.80
C LEU A 159 -3.87 17.10 23.68
N LYS A 160 -4.50 18.27 23.73
CA LYS A 160 -5.65 18.52 24.62
C LYS A 160 -6.97 18.14 23.98
N ASP A 161 -7.21 18.58 22.75
CA ASP A 161 -8.45 18.34 22.03
C ASP A 161 -8.27 18.40 20.51
N ILE A 162 -9.17 17.75 19.77
CA ILE A 162 -9.24 17.75 18.31
C ILE A 162 -10.71 17.91 17.93
N ASP A 163 -11.07 19.11 17.46
CA ASP A 163 -12.43 19.49 17.09
C ASP A 163 -12.54 19.75 15.57
N PHE A 164 -13.72 19.51 15.02
CA PHE A 164 -14.05 19.78 13.63
C PHE A 164 -15.31 20.64 13.54
N ARG A 165 -15.24 21.72 12.76
CA ARG A 165 -16.34 22.66 12.55
C ARG A 165 -16.51 22.98 11.07
N ARG A 166 -17.75 23.18 10.65
CA ARG A 166 -18.05 23.80 9.36
C ARG A 166 -17.88 25.32 9.46
N GLY A 167 -17.00 25.89 8.66
CA GLY A 167 -16.85 27.34 8.51
C GLY A 167 -17.99 27.98 7.72
N ALA A 168 -18.17 29.30 7.87
CA ALA A 168 -19.24 30.06 7.22
C ALA A 168 -19.24 29.91 5.68
N ASP A 169 -18.06 29.76 5.07
CA ASP A 169 -17.88 29.63 3.63
C ASP A 169 -18.02 28.17 3.12
N GLY A 170 -18.47 27.25 3.97
CA GLY A 170 -18.51 25.81 3.66
C GLY A 170 -17.16 25.10 3.74
N ALA A 171 -16.13 25.78 4.27
CA ALA A 171 -14.83 25.19 4.54
C ALA A 171 -14.87 24.22 5.73
N GLY A 172 -14.09 23.15 5.69
CA GLY A 172 -13.83 22.29 6.85
C GLY A 172 -12.75 22.92 7.73
N ARG A 173 -13.09 23.31 8.96
CA ARG A 173 -12.17 23.89 9.94
C ARG A 173 -11.83 22.84 10.99
N ILE A 174 -10.57 22.44 11.04
CA ILE A 174 -10.01 21.53 12.04
C ILE A 174 -9.27 22.36 13.07
N VAL A 175 -9.61 22.22 14.35
CA VAL A 175 -9.00 22.94 15.45
C VAL A 175 -8.35 21.92 16.39
N VAL A 176 -7.03 22.00 16.53
CA VAL A 176 -6.26 21.16 17.45
C VAL A 176 -5.79 22.00 18.62
N GLU A 177 -6.20 21.65 19.82
CA GLU A 177 -5.77 22.33 21.04
C GLU A 177 -4.43 21.74 21.53
N LEU A 178 -3.41 22.59 21.50
CA LEU A 178 -2.04 22.31 21.91
C LEU A 178 -1.82 22.72 23.38
N PRO A 179 -1.02 21.96 24.15
CA PRO A 179 -0.66 22.32 25.52
C PRO A 179 0.17 23.62 25.62
N ASN A 180 0.96 23.95 24.59
CA ASN A 180 1.67 25.22 24.47
C ASN A 180 1.90 25.60 22.99
N ASN A 181 2.37 26.82 22.74
CA ASN A 181 2.73 27.31 21.41
C ASN A 181 4.11 26.81 20.90
N GLN A 182 4.78 25.92 21.64
CA GLN A 182 6.14 25.45 21.37
C GLN A 182 6.19 24.05 20.75
N ILE A 183 5.03 23.41 20.51
CA ILE A 183 4.96 22.16 19.75
C ILE A 183 5.24 22.44 18.28
N GLY A 184 6.23 21.74 17.73
CA GLY A 184 6.50 21.80 16.31
C GLY A 184 5.43 21.08 15.50
N VAL A 185 4.87 21.77 14.50
CA VAL A 185 3.90 21.20 13.58
C VAL A 185 4.53 21.16 12.18
N ASP A 186 4.51 19.98 11.58
CA ASP A 186 4.92 19.73 10.19
C ASP A 186 3.66 19.46 9.37
N LEU A 187 3.35 20.31 8.39
CA LEU A 187 2.26 20.07 7.44
C LEU A 187 2.84 19.65 6.09
N ARG A 188 2.32 18.54 5.55
CA ARG A 188 2.74 17.98 4.25
C ARG A 188 1.52 17.54 3.46
N GLN A 189 1.52 17.85 2.16
CA GLN A 189 0.52 17.28 1.26
C GLN A 189 0.93 15.86 0.87
N GLN A 190 0.10 14.88 1.21
CA GLN A 190 0.34 13.46 0.93
C GLN A 190 -0.73 12.94 -0.03
N GLY A 191 -0.38 12.81 -1.31
CA GLY A 191 -1.32 12.43 -2.36
C GLY A 191 -2.46 13.45 -2.48
N LYS A 192 -3.71 12.99 -2.32
CA LYS A 192 -4.91 13.84 -2.28
C LYS A 192 -5.27 14.35 -0.88
N GLY A 193 -4.49 14.00 0.14
CA GLY A 193 -4.73 14.37 1.55
C GLY A 193 -3.69 15.30 2.15
N LEU A 194 -3.95 15.74 3.39
CA LEU A 194 -3.03 16.53 4.21
C LEU A 194 -2.57 15.67 5.40
N ALA A 195 -1.26 15.51 5.53
CA ALA A 195 -0.62 14.86 6.67
C ALA A 195 -0.01 15.93 7.57
N ILE A 196 -0.39 15.92 8.84
CA ILE A 196 0.05 16.85 9.86
C ILE A 196 0.78 16.05 10.91
N GLU A 197 2.01 16.40 11.23
CA GLU A 197 2.81 15.76 12.26
C GLU A 197 3.06 16.75 13.39
N PHE A 198 2.58 16.41 14.59
CA PHE A 198 2.87 17.13 15.82
C PHE A 198 4.09 16.48 16.48
N LEU A 199 5.21 17.17 16.43
CA LEU A 199 6.50 16.69 16.93
C LEU A 199 6.51 16.70 18.47
N ARG A 200 7.15 15.69 19.08
CA ARG A 200 7.27 15.54 20.55
C ARG A 200 5.92 15.63 21.26
N SER A 201 4.91 14.95 20.72
CA SER A 201 3.56 14.94 21.26
C SER A 201 2.99 13.53 21.41
N SER A 202 2.09 13.38 22.38
CA SER A 202 1.37 12.12 22.62
C SER A 202 -0.15 12.31 22.50
N LEU A 203 -0.83 11.31 21.96
CA LEU A 203 -2.27 11.29 21.74
C LEU A 203 -2.97 10.50 22.87
N PRO A 204 -3.85 11.14 23.66
CA PRO A 204 -4.69 10.44 24.64
C PRO A 204 -5.57 9.37 23.98
N GLU A 205 -5.86 8.28 24.71
CA GLU A 205 -6.58 7.11 24.18
C GLU A 205 -7.94 7.46 23.56
N GLY A 206 -8.69 8.38 24.17
CA GLY A 206 -10.00 8.83 23.67
C GLY A 206 -9.95 9.60 22.33
N MET A 207 -8.78 10.09 21.92
CA MET A 207 -8.57 10.79 20.65
C MET A 207 -7.93 9.92 19.57
N ARG A 208 -7.68 8.63 19.84
CA ARG A 208 -7.20 7.65 18.85
C ARG A 208 -8.34 7.10 18.00
N ARG A 209 -9.08 7.99 17.34
CA ARG A 209 -10.29 7.66 16.58
C ARG A 209 -10.24 8.29 15.18
N ARG A 210 -10.93 7.65 14.24
CA ARG A 210 -11.24 8.24 12.94
C ARG A 210 -12.53 9.04 13.09
N LEU A 211 -12.46 10.34 12.85
CA LEU A 211 -13.63 11.20 12.75
C LEU A 211 -14.13 11.15 11.31
N ASP A 212 -15.36 10.68 11.11
CA ASP A 212 -16.10 10.86 9.86
C ASP A 212 -16.85 12.18 9.94
N VAL A 213 -16.55 13.08 9.01
CA VAL A 213 -17.09 14.44 8.96
C VAL A 213 -17.78 14.73 7.61
N ALA A 214 -18.09 13.67 6.85
CA ALA A 214 -18.77 13.79 5.55
C ALA A 214 -20.14 14.50 5.67
N ASP A 215 -20.87 14.24 6.76
CA ASP A 215 -22.21 14.81 7.02
C ASP A 215 -22.23 16.34 7.17
N PHE A 216 -21.08 16.97 7.43
CA PHE A 216 -20.99 18.41 7.58
C PHE A 216 -21.00 19.17 6.24
N GLY A 217 -20.97 18.47 5.11
CA GLY A 217 -21.03 19.08 3.77
C GLY A 217 -19.84 19.99 3.47
N THR A 218 -18.66 19.59 3.96
CA THR A 218 -17.37 20.25 3.67
C THR A 218 -16.54 19.39 2.73
N PRO A 219 -15.42 19.89 2.18
CA PRO A 219 -14.53 19.07 1.36
C PRO A 219 -13.86 17.92 2.11
N VAL A 220 -13.81 17.95 3.44
CA VAL A 220 -13.15 16.93 4.27
C VAL A 220 -14.11 15.76 4.51
N GLN A 221 -13.69 14.53 4.23
CA GLN A 221 -14.46 13.31 4.56
C GLN A 221 -14.05 12.74 5.91
N SER A 222 -12.76 12.53 6.11
CA SER A 222 -12.28 11.92 7.35
C SER A 222 -11.01 12.54 7.87
N ILE A 223 -10.89 12.48 9.20
CA ILE A 223 -9.71 12.88 9.96
C ILE A 223 -9.29 11.68 10.79
N THR A 224 -8.07 11.20 10.59
CA THR A 224 -7.52 10.05 11.30
C THR A 224 -6.28 10.46 12.07
N THR A 225 -6.27 10.25 13.38
CA THR A 225 -5.18 10.63 14.28
C THR A 225 -4.52 9.38 14.86
N THR A 226 -3.22 9.22 14.66
CA THR A 226 -2.45 8.06 15.11
C THR A 226 -1.18 8.49 15.84
N GLN A 227 -0.80 7.73 16.86
CA GLN A 227 0.50 7.88 17.52
C GLN A 227 1.57 7.16 16.68
N GLN A 228 2.66 7.82 16.34
CA GLN A 228 3.80 7.26 15.62
C GLN A 228 5.10 7.58 16.37
N GLY A 229 5.49 6.73 17.33
CA GLY A 229 6.64 7.00 18.20
C GLY A 229 6.42 8.26 19.04
N ASP A 230 7.36 9.20 18.98
CA ASP A 230 7.31 10.45 19.76
C ASP A 230 6.53 11.59 19.06
N LYS A 231 5.76 11.28 18.01
CA LYS A 231 4.94 12.24 17.28
C LYS A 231 3.52 11.75 17.05
N VAL A 232 2.57 12.68 17.02
CA VAL A 232 1.20 12.40 16.59
C VAL A 232 1.07 12.74 15.12
N ARG A 233 0.57 11.80 14.33
CA ARG A 233 0.27 12.00 12.91
C ARG A 233 -1.24 12.10 12.72
N MET A 234 -1.70 13.20 12.14
CA MET A 234 -3.07 13.43 11.73
C MET A 234 -3.15 13.42 10.21
N LEU A 235 -3.97 12.55 9.65
CA LEU A 235 -4.25 12.46 8.22
C LEU A 235 -5.66 12.99 7.95
N VAL A 236 -5.76 13.99 7.08
CA VAL A 236 -7.01 14.60 6.62
C VAL A 236 -7.24 14.22 5.17
N GLU A 237 -8.39 13.63 4.88
CA GLU A 237 -8.77 13.13 3.56
C GLU A 237 -9.91 13.99 2.96
N PRO A 238 -9.58 14.97 2.10
CA PRO A 238 -10.55 15.76 1.37
C PRO A 238 -10.90 15.18 -0.02
N ILE A 239 -12.05 15.57 -0.56
CA ILE A 239 -12.52 15.24 -1.91
C ILE A 239 -12.47 16.47 -2.82
N GLY A 240 -12.23 16.23 -4.10
CA GLY A 240 -12.33 17.24 -5.16
C GLY A 240 -11.10 18.13 -5.24
N ASP A 241 -11.23 19.25 -5.93
CA ASP A 241 -10.21 20.29 -5.93
C ASP A 241 -10.41 21.17 -4.69
N TRP A 242 -9.37 21.29 -3.88
CA TRP A 242 -9.39 22.04 -2.62
C TRP A 242 -8.13 22.87 -2.48
N GLU A 243 -8.24 23.94 -1.71
CA GLU A 243 -7.11 24.71 -1.20
C GLU A 243 -7.19 24.74 0.33
N HIS A 244 -6.04 24.89 0.99
CA HIS A 244 -5.96 24.88 2.44
C HIS A 244 -5.22 26.10 2.96
N SER A 245 -5.63 26.55 4.15
CA SER A 245 -4.93 27.57 4.92
C SER A 245 -4.73 27.05 6.33
N ALA A 246 -3.48 27.07 6.81
CA ALA A 246 -3.13 26.63 8.14
C ALA A 246 -2.39 27.76 8.89
N TYR A 247 -2.72 27.89 10.17
CA TYR A 247 -2.09 28.86 11.07
C TYR A 247 -2.09 28.32 12.51
N GLN A 248 -1.11 28.74 13.29
CA GLN A 248 -1.01 28.46 14.72
C GLN A 248 -1.22 29.77 15.48
N SER A 249 -2.23 29.82 16.34
CA SER A 249 -2.51 30.97 17.19
C SER A 249 -2.56 30.49 18.64
N ASP A 250 -1.72 31.06 19.49
CA ASP A 250 -1.62 30.72 20.90
C ASP A 250 -1.44 29.20 21.11
N ASN A 251 -2.43 28.56 21.74
CA ASN A 251 -2.50 27.15 22.05
C ASN A 251 -3.37 26.36 21.05
N GLN A 252 -3.65 26.91 19.87
CA GLN A 252 -4.47 26.25 18.85
C GLN A 252 -3.78 26.20 17.50
N PHE A 253 -3.84 25.05 16.86
CA PHE A 253 -3.48 24.88 15.47
C PHE A 253 -4.75 24.71 14.64
N VAL A 254 -4.95 25.61 13.68
CA VAL A 254 -6.18 25.65 12.88
C VAL A 254 -5.85 25.40 11.42
N ILE A 255 -6.59 24.47 10.81
CA ILE A 255 -6.53 24.18 9.38
C ILE A 255 -7.91 24.42 8.81
N GLU A 256 -7.96 25.18 7.73
CA GLU A 256 -9.18 25.42 6.96
C GLU A 256 -8.99 24.85 5.55
N VAL A 257 -9.84 23.89 5.18
CA VAL A 257 -9.86 23.28 3.84
C VAL A 257 -11.12 23.76 3.12
N ARG A 258 -10.95 24.43 1.98
CA ARG A 258 -12.05 24.99 1.20
C ARG A 258 -12.04 24.42 -0.21
N GLN A 259 -13.23 24.26 -0.80
CA GLN A 259 -13.36 23.76 -2.16
C GLN A 259 -12.85 24.85 -3.12
N LYS A 260 -11.92 24.48 -4.00
CA LYS A 260 -11.43 25.35 -5.06
C LYS A 260 -12.55 25.51 -6.09
N LYS A 261 -13.39 26.52 -5.91
CA LYS A 261 -14.39 26.90 -6.90
C LYS A 261 -13.64 27.42 -8.12
N VAL A 262 -13.67 26.65 -9.20
CA VAL A 262 -13.20 27.13 -10.49
C VAL A 262 -14.19 28.19 -10.93
N ASP A 263 -13.72 29.44 -11.09
CA ASP A 263 -14.56 30.50 -11.66
C ASP A 263 -15.05 30.04 -13.04
N LEU A 264 -16.31 29.59 -13.15
CA LEU A 264 -16.91 29.21 -14.44
C LEU A 264 -16.91 30.40 -15.43
N SER A 265 -16.87 31.64 -14.92
CA SER A 265 -16.69 32.88 -15.69
C SER A 265 -15.34 32.95 -16.42
N LYS A 266 -14.35 32.13 -16.04
CA LYS A 266 -13.05 31.97 -16.71
C LYS A 266 -13.00 30.74 -17.65
N LEU A 267 -14.02 29.87 -17.62
CA LEU A 267 -14.13 28.68 -18.47
C LEU A 267 -15.10 28.87 -19.65
N THR A 268 -15.95 29.91 -19.64
CA THR A 268 -16.85 30.25 -20.76
C THR A 268 -16.33 31.38 -21.64
N GLN A 269 -15.14 31.90 -21.37
CA GLN A 269 -14.49 32.79 -22.33
C GLN A 269 -13.74 31.89 -23.31
N GLY A 270 -14.03 32.08 -24.60
CA GLY A 270 -13.13 31.64 -25.68
C GLY A 270 -11.73 32.23 -25.49
N PRO A 271 -10.86 32.19 -26.52
CA PRO A 271 -9.45 32.57 -26.40
C PRO A 271 -9.28 33.81 -25.50
N ASN A 272 -8.44 33.74 -24.45
CA ASN A 272 -8.25 34.84 -23.49
C ASN A 272 -7.82 36.11 -24.24
N TYR A 273 -8.78 36.97 -24.55
CA TYR A 273 -8.54 38.27 -25.15
C TYR A 273 -8.17 39.24 -24.03
N SER A 274 -6.90 39.58 -23.94
CA SER A 274 -6.31 40.40 -22.86
C SER A 274 -5.85 41.76 -23.35
N GLY A 275 -6.10 42.07 -24.63
CA GLY A 275 -5.71 43.32 -25.23
C GLY A 275 -6.43 44.54 -24.66
N GLU A 276 -5.75 45.69 -24.68
CA GLU A 276 -6.35 46.99 -24.43
C GLU A 276 -7.62 47.17 -25.27
N LYS A 277 -8.67 47.74 -24.66
CA LYS A 277 -9.98 47.91 -25.29
C LYS A 277 -9.93 49.08 -26.27
N LEU A 278 -10.43 48.83 -27.47
CA LEU A 278 -10.57 49.83 -28.52
C LEU A 278 -12.03 49.97 -28.97
N SER A 279 -12.38 51.17 -29.40
CA SER A 279 -13.66 51.48 -30.02
C SER A 279 -13.38 52.08 -31.40
N LEU A 280 -13.81 51.39 -32.45
CA LEU A 280 -13.57 51.77 -33.85
C LEU A 280 -14.90 51.80 -34.60
N ASN A 281 -15.08 52.79 -35.45
CA ASN A 281 -16.25 52.88 -36.32
C ASN A 281 -15.78 53.27 -37.72
N PHE A 282 -15.73 52.30 -38.61
CA PHE A 282 -15.32 52.50 -39.99
C PHE A 282 -16.40 52.00 -40.95
N GLN A 283 -16.64 52.80 -41.98
CA GLN A 283 -17.51 52.45 -43.10
C GLN A 283 -16.64 52.34 -44.34
N ASN A 284 -16.63 51.16 -44.96
CA ASN A 284 -15.90 50.88 -46.19
C ASN A 284 -14.38 51.22 -46.13
N ILE A 285 -13.69 50.81 -45.06
CA ILE A 285 -12.24 50.99 -44.93
C ILE A 285 -11.49 49.79 -45.54
N GLU A 286 -10.35 50.03 -46.17
CA GLU A 286 -9.46 48.95 -46.63
C GLU A 286 -8.90 48.17 -45.43
N VAL A 287 -8.87 46.84 -45.54
CA VAL A 287 -8.41 45.95 -44.46
C VAL A 287 -6.95 46.23 -44.07
N ARG A 288 -6.09 46.61 -45.03
CA ARG A 288 -4.69 46.98 -44.78
C ARG A 288 -4.57 48.20 -43.87
N SER A 289 -5.33 49.25 -44.16
CA SER A 289 -5.36 50.47 -43.36
C SER A 289 -5.91 50.19 -41.96
N LEU A 290 -6.91 49.33 -41.84
CA LEU A 290 -7.47 48.92 -40.54
C LEU A 290 -6.45 48.13 -39.69
N LEU A 291 -5.70 47.20 -40.30
CA LEU A 291 -4.63 46.46 -39.62
C LEU A 291 -3.50 47.37 -39.17
N GLN A 292 -3.18 48.42 -39.93
CA GLN A 292 -2.19 49.42 -39.56
C GLN A 292 -2.62 50.25 -38.34
N VAL A 293 -3.90 50.65 -38.26
CA VAL A 293 -4.42 51.36 -37.08
C VAL A 293 -4.32 50.50 -35.81
N ILE A 294 -4.53 49.18 -35.94
CA ILE A 294 -4.36 48.24 -34.82
C ILE A 294 -2.87 48.07 -34.46
N ALA A 295 -1.97 48.01 -35.45
CA ALA A 295 -0.52 47.99 -35.22
C ALA A 295 -0.04 49.23 -34.45
N ASP A 296 -0.47 50.42 -34.89
CA ASP A 296 -0.10 51.71 -34.30
C ASP A 296 -0.63 51.83 -32.86
N PHE A 297 -1.82 51.27 -32.59
CA PHE A 297 -2.41 51.27 -31.25
C PHE A 297 -1.69 50.29 -30.29
N THR A 298 -1.26 49.13 -30.80
CA THR A 298 -0.75 48.03 -29.96
C THR A 298 0.78 47.96 -29.88
N ASN A 299 1.48 48.87 -30.56
CA ASN A 299 2.94 48.87 -30.74
C ASN A 299 3.50 47.54 -31.31
N PHE A 300 2.67 46.71 -31.95
CA PHE A 300 3.12 45.51 -32.63
C PHE A 300 3.45 45.81 -34.09
N ASN A 301 4.60 45.34 -34.55
CA ASN A 301 4.96 45.40 -35.96
C ASN A 301 4.14 44.37 -36.74
N ILE A 302 3.17 44.83 -37.53
CA ILE A 302 2.36 43.98 -38.41
C ILE A 302 2.91 44.08 -39.84
N VAL A 303 3.20 42.93 -40.46
CA VAL A 303 3.57 42.83 -41.87
C VAL A 303 2.43 42.15 -42.62
N THR A 304 1.74 42.91 -43.48
CA THR A 304 0.64 42.42 -44.31
C THR A 304 1.13 42.00 -45.69
N SER A 305 0.75 40.82 -46.16
CA SER A 305 1.01 40.38 -47.55
C SER A 305 0.38 41.34 -48.57
N ASP A 306 0.94 41.42 -49.77
CA ASP A 306 0.40 42.21 -50.89
C ASP A 306 -0.97 41.68 -51.36
N THR A 307 -1.21 40.38 -51.18
CA THR A 307 -2.46 39.67 -51.48
C THR A 307 -3.65 40.01 -50.58
N VAL A 308 -3.43 40.72 -49.46
CA VAL A 308 -4.51 41.15 -48.55
C VAL A 308 -5.27 42.32 -49.19
N SER A 309 -6.46 42.04 -49.72
CA SER A 309 -7.32 43.01 -50.41
C SER A 309 -8.78 42.94 -49.94
N GLY A 310 -9.49 44.07 -50.03
CA GLY A 310 -10.91 44.16 -49.70
C GLY A 310 -11.23 45.28 -48.70
N ALA A 311 -12.46 45.77 -48.77
CA ALA A 311 -13.00 46.72 -47.80
C ALA A 311 -13.88 46.02 -46.76
N LEU A 312 -13.90 46.55 -45.55
CA LEU A 312 -14.72 46.08 -44.43
C LEU A 312 -15.45 47.29 -43.81
N THR A 313 -16.72 47.09 -43.47
CA THR A 313 -17.46 48.02 -42.62
C THR A 313 -17.56 47.38 -41.25
N LEU A 314 -17.03 48.05 -40.22
CA LEU A 314 -16.89 47.48 -38.89
C LEU A 314 -17.17 48.55 -37.83
N ARG A 315 -18.03 48.20 -36.87
CA ARG A 315 -18.31 49.01 -35.68
C ARG A 315 -18.04 48.17 -34.44
N LEU A 316 -16.97 48.50 -33.73
CA LEU A 316 -16.57 47.87 -32.46
C LEU A 316 -16.68 48.91 -31.35
N LYS A 317 -17.23 48.51 -30.20
CA LYS A 317 -17.30 49.34 -29.00
C LYS A 317 -16.78 48.54 -27.80
N ASP A 318 -15.76 49.07 -27.15
CA ASP A 318 -15.14 48.51 -25.94
C ASP A 318 -14.67 47.04 -26.10
N VAL A 319 -14.12 46.72 -27.28
CA VAL A 319 -13.65 45.37 -27.62
C VAL A 319 -12.13 45.31 -27.47
N PRO A 320 -11.55 44.30 -26.78
CA PRO A 320 -10.11 44.05 -26.76
C PRO A 320 -9.49 43.98 -28.17
N TRP A 321 -8.31 44.55 -28.37
CA TRP A 321 -7.70 44.64 -29.71
C TRP A 321 -7.40 43.29 -30.37
N ASP A 322 -7.10 42.26 -29.58
CA ASP A 322 -6.83 40.89 -30.03
C ASP A 322 -8.11 40.20 -30.49
N GLN A 323 -9.23 40.46 -29.80
CA GLN A 323 -10.56 40.06 -30.25
C GLN A 323 -10.96 40.80 -31.54
N ALA A 324 -10.69 42.11 -31.60
CA ALA A 324 -10.95 42.93 -32.78
C ALA A 324 -10.14 42.43 -33.99
N LEU A 325 -8.85 42.13 -33.81
CA LEU A 325 -7.97 41.59 -34.83
C LEU A 325 -8.49 40.24 -35.34
N GLN A 326 -8.91 39.35 -34.45
CA GLN A 326 -9.46 38.06 -34.84
C GLN A 326 -10.76 38.19 -35.63
N ILE A 327 -11.68 39.07 -35.23
CA ILE A 327 -12.93 39.31 -35.98
C ILE A 327 -12.64 39.80 -37.40
N ILE A 328 -11.63 40.68 -37.56
CA ILE A 328 -11.21 41.18 -38.87
C ILE A 328 -10.59 40.06 -39.72
N MET A 329 -9.75 39.22 -39.11
CA MET A 329 -9.15 38.07 -39.79
C MET A 329 -10.21 37.07 -40.24
N ASP A 330 -11.15 36.70 -39.36
CA ASP A 330 -12.22 35.75 -39.65
C ASP A 330 -13.18 36.26 -40.74
N ALA A 331 -13.54 37.56 -40.71
CA ALA A 331 -14.45 38.17 -41.69
C ALA A 331 -13.88 38.19 -43.12
N LYS A 332 -12.55 38.12 -43.28
CA LYS A 332 -11.86 38.18 -44.58
C LYS A 332 -11.01 36.95 -44.87
N GLY A 333 -11.12 35.88 -44.07
CA GLY A 333 -10.39 34.62 -44.28
C GLY A 333 -8.86 34.77 -44.18
N LEU A 334 -8.38 35.69 -43.35
CA LEU A 334 -6.95 35.91 -43.11
C LEU A 334 -6.48 35.03 -41.95
N GLY A 335 -5.21 34.64 -41.97
CA GLY A 335 -4.53 34.03 -40.85
C GLY A 335 -3.39 34.94 -40.36
N MET A 336 -2.91 34.65 -39.15
CA MET A 336 -1.71 35.29 -38.61
C MET A 336 -0.67 34.26 -38.19
N ARG A 337 0.61 34.59 -38.39
CA ARG A 337 1.74 33.84 -37.85
C ARG A 337 2.64 34.79 -37.06
N LYS A 338 2.87 34.46 -35.80
CA LYS A 338 3.76 35.22 -34.92
C LYS A 338 5.18 34.67 -35.05
N THR A 339 6.11 35.52 -35.47
CA THR A 339 7.54 35.21 -35.49
C THR A 339 8.26 36.27 -34.64
N GLY A 340 8.50 35.95 -33.36
CA GLY A 340 9.09 36.88 -32.40
C GLY A 340 8.21 38.11 -32.14
N SER A 341 8.72 39.29 -32.49
CA SER A 341 8.08 40.61 -32.31
C SER A 341 7.20 41.05 -33.48
N VAL A 342 7.18 40.29 -34.58
CA VAL A 342 6.46 40.66 -35.82
C VAL A 342 5.28 39.71 -36.02
N LEU A 343 4.12 40.27 -36.31
CA LEU A 343 2.95 39.52 -36.74
C LEU A 343 2.85 39.58 -38.26
N TRP A 344 2.96 38.43 -38.91
CA TRP A 344 2.72 38.30 -40.35
C TRP A 344 1.26 37.93 -40.58
N ILE A 345 0.55 38.73 -41.38
CA ILE A 345 -0.87 38.54 -41.71
C ILE A 345 -1.01 38.36 -43.22
N ALA A 346 -1.61 37.23 -43.61
CA ALA A 346 -1.80 36.83 -45.00
C ALA A 346 -3.11 36.04 -45.14
N PRO A 347 -3.63 35.80 -46.36
CA PRO A 347 -4.73 34.88 -46.58
C PRO A 347 -4.41 33.49 -45.99
N LYS A 348 -5.41 32.84 -45.38
CA LYS A 348 -5.20 31.58 -44.67
C LYS A 348 -4.56 30.49 -45.53
N ASP A 349 -4.97 30.38 -46.79
CA ASP A 349 -4.43 29.41 -47.74
C ASP A 349 -2.92 29.57 -47.99
N GLU A 350 -2.42 30.82 -48.01
CA GLU A 350 -1.00 31.12 -48.20
C GLU A 350 -0.17 30.68 -46.98
N ILE A 351 -0.71 30.87 -45.78
CA ILE A 351 -0.08 30.43 -44.52
C ILE A 351 -0.07 28.90 -44.44
N ASP A 352 -1.17 28.25 -44.81
CA ASP A 352 -1.30 26.79 -44.78
C ASP A 352 -0.36 26.13 -45.80
N ASP A 353 -0.26 26.66 -47.02
CA ASP A 353 0.67 26.18 -48.05
C ASP A 353 2.13 26.36 -47.65
N ARG A 354 2.48 27.51 -47.06
CA ARG A 354 3.85 27.74 -46.57
C ARG A 354 4.18 26.84 -45.39
N THR A 355 3.24 26.68 -44.47
CA THR A 355 3.38 25.78 -43.32
C THR A 355 3.54 24.33 -43.77
N LYS A 356 2.77 23.89 -44.77
CA LYS A 356 2.93 22.57 -45.39
C LYS A 356 4.30 22.40 -46.03
N LYS A 357 4.80 23.42 -46.75
CA LYS A 357 6.16 23.42 -47.30
C LYS A 357 7.23 23.38 -46.21
N ASP A 358 7.06 24.13 -45.12
CA ASP A 358 7.97 24.12 -43.97
C ASP A 358 8.02 22.73 -43.31
N TYR A 359 6.86 22.09 -43.11
CA TYR A 359 6.79 20.72 -42.59
C TYR A 359 7.37 19.68 -43.55
N GLN A 360 7.11 19.83 -44.85
CA GLN A 360 7.74 18.97 -45.87
C GLN A 360 9.25 19.15 -45.90
N ALA A 361 9.74 20.39 -45.76
CA ALA A 361 11.16 20.70 -45.66
C ALA A 361 11.77 20.10 -44.38
N ALA A 362 11.08 20.19 -43.25
CA ALA A 362 11.53 19.54 -42.01
C ALA A 362 11.61 18.02 -42.16
N LEU A 363 10.62 17.39 -42.81
CA LEU A 363 10.62 15.95 -43.10
C LEU A 363 11.73 15.56 -44.09
N THR A 364 12.01 16.36 -45.12
CA THR A 364 13.11 16.09 -46.05
C THR A 364 14.46 16.28 -45.38
N ILE A 365 14.63 17.30 -44.52
CA ILE A 365 15.82 17.49 -43.69
C ILE A 365 16.04 16.25 -42.82
N GLN A 366 15.02 15.81 -42.07
CA GLN A 366 15.10 14.61 -41.24
C GLN A 366 15.47 13.35 -42.05
N LYS A 367 14.98 13.23 -43.29
CA LYS A 367 15.33 12.13 -44.20
C LYS A 367 16.76 12.22 -44.74
N LEU A 368 17.31 13.42 -44.88
CA LEU A 368 18.64 13.71 -45.42
C LEU A 368 19.73 13.72 -44.34
N GLU A 369 19.36 13.74 -43.07
CA GLU A 369 20.31 13.65 -41.96
C GLU A 369 21.17 12.37 -42.04
N PRO A 370 22.48 12.46 -41.73
CA PRO A 370 23.37 11.32 -41.77
C PRO A 370 23.04 10.35 -40.63
N LEU A 371 22.92 9.07 -40.97
CA LEU A 371 22.77 8.01 -39.99
C LEU A 371 24.11 7.77 -39.29
N ARG A 372 24.08 7.56 -37.98
CA ARG A 372 25.24 7.14 -37.18
C ARG A 372 24.92 5.83 -36.47
N THR A 373 25.93 4.98 -36.33
CA THR A 373 25.83 3.76 -35.54
C THR A 373 26.49 3.98 -34.19
N GLN A 374 25.77 3.67 -33.12
CA GLN A 374 26.27 3.71 -31.75
C GLN A 374 26.05 2.37 -31.07
N ALA A 375 27.04 1.93 -30.30
CA ALA A 375 26.97 0.73 -29.49
C ALA A 375 26.55 1.08 -28.05
N PHE A 376 25.56 0.36 -27.53
CA PHE A 376 25.10 0.45 -26.15
C PHE A 376 25.37 -0.88 -25.44
N GLN A 377 26.12 -0.84 -24.35
CA GLN A 377 26.35 -2.00 -23.49
C GLN A 377 25.20 -2.11 -22.48
N LEU A 378 24.59 -3.28 -22.37
CA LEU A 378 23.54 -3.56 -21.38
C LEU A 378 24.11 -4.42 -20.24
N ASN A 379 23.70 -4.14 -19.01
CA ASN A 379 24.19 -4.81 -17.81
C ASN A 379 23.22 -5.86 -17.28
N TYR A 380 21.92 -5.57 -17.28
CA TYR A 380 20.88 -6.41 -16.68
C TYR A 380 19.93 -6.97 -17.74
N ALA A 381 19.47 -6.13 -18.66
CA ALA A 381 18.58 -6.54 -19.75
C ALA A 381 19.35 -7.30 -20.85
N LYS A 382 18.68 -8.27 -21.50
CA LYS A 382 19.23 -8.97 -22.66
C LYS A 382 19.08 -8.12 -23.92
N ALA A 383 20.17 -7.96 -24.68
CA ALA A 383 20.17 -7.19 -25.92
C ALA A 383 19.15 -7.70 -26.96
N ALA A 384 18.95 -9.02 -27.03
CA ALA A 384 17.98 -9.62 -27.95
C ALA A 384 16.53 -9.16 -27.66
N ASP A 385 16.16 -9.09 -26.38
CA ASP A 385 14.82 -8.66 -25.97
C ASP A 385 14.64 -7.14 -26.19
N MET A 386 15.71 -6.36 -26.05
CA MET A 386 15.68 -4.92 -26.34
C MET A 386 15.54 -4.62 -27.83
N VAL A 387 16.16 -5.41 -28.72
CA VAL A 387 15.96 -5.26 -30.17
C VAL A 387 14.51 -5.50 -30.54
N THR A 388 13.85 -6.52 -29.99
CA THR A 388 12.44 -6.77 -30.31
C THR A 388 11.57 -5.61 -29.82
N GLN A 389 11.85 -5.01 -28.67
CA GLN A 389 11.11 -3.83 -28.20
C GLN A 389 11.36 -2.57 -29.05
N LEU A 390 12.58 -2.36 -29.55
CA LEU A 390 12.93 -1.20 -30.38
C LEU A 390 12.51 -1.33 -31.85
N SER A 391 12.50 -2.56 -32.37
CA SER A 391 12.20 -2.88 -33.78
C SER A 391 10.77 -3.37 -33.99
N SER A 392 10.05 -3.78 -32.93
CA SER A 392 8.67 -4.22 -33.07
C SER A 392 7.78 -3.04 -33.49
N THR A 393 7.42 -3.08 -34.76
CA THR A 393 6.06 -2.76 -35.18
C THR A 393 5.16 -3.64 -34.31
N SER A 394 4.28 -3.07 -33.49
CA SER A 394 3.29 -3.83 -32.73
C SER A 394 2.58 -4.82 -33.66
N GLY A 395 3.05 -6.07 -33.64
CA GLY A 395 2.63 -7.15 -34.52
C GLY A 395 1.30 -7.70 -34.03
N GLY A 396 0.24 -6.92 -34.25
CA GLY A 396 -1.14 -7.31 -34.04
C GLY A 396 -1.97 -6.65 -35.14
N VAL A 397 -2.57 -7.50 -35.98
CA VAL A 397 -3.47 -7.20 -37.10
C VAL A 397 -4.29 -5.91 -36.94
N SER A 398 -3.85 -4.84 -37.60
CA SER A 398 -4.72 -3.84 -38.21
C SER A 398 -3.91 -2.99 -39.19
N SER A 399 -4.06 -3.29 -40.47
CA SER A 399 -3.62 -2.47 -41.59
C SER A 399 -4.17 -1.04 -41.46
N GLY A 400 -3.28 -0.05 -41.28
CA GLY A 400 -3.61 1.35 -41.59
C GLY A 400 -3.36 2.42 -40.51
N ALA A 401 -2.89 2.08 -39.31
CA ALA A 401 -2.58 3.08 -38.28
C ALA A 401 -1.07 3.10 -37.98
N ALA A 402 -0.52 4.30 -37.81
CA ALA A 402 0.90 4.60 -37.69
C ALA A 402 1.70 3.55 -36.87
N SER A 403 2.70 2.96 -37.52
CA SER A 403 3.76 2.19 -36.85
C SER A 403 4.43 3.09 -35.82
N ASN A 404 4.11 2.92 -34.53
CA ASN A 404 4.83 3.55 -33.42
C ASN A 404 6.21 2.90 -33.24
N ARG A 405 7.04 3.00 -34.27
CA ARG A 405 8.45 2.60 -34.21
C ARG A 405 9.19 3.72 -33.47
N PHE A 406 9.90 3.37 -32.40
CA PHE A 406 10.75 4.32 -31.67
C PHE A 406 11.95 4.78 -32.50
N LEU A 407 12.45 3.90 -33.38
CA LEU A 407 13.46 4.21 -34.39
C LEU A 407 12.84 4.95 -35.58
N SER A 408 13.66 5.73 -36.30
CA SER A 408 13.23 6.37 -37.55
C SER A 408 12.87 5.34 -38.63
N GLU A 409 12.24 5.80 -39.72
CA GLU A 409 11.90 4.95 -40.88
C GLU A 409 13.14 4.22 -41.44
N ARG A 410 14.31 4.87 -41.36
CA ARG A 410 15.61 4.35 -41.83
C ARG A 410 16.45 3.72 -40.72
N GLY A 411 15.96 3.75 -39.47
CA GLY A 411 16.68 3.26 -38.31
C GLY A 411 16.67 1.74 -38.22
N SER A 412 17.77 1.16 -37.73
CA SER A 412 17.88 -0.28 -37.47
C SER A 412 18.61 -0.54 -36.16
N ALA A 413 18.29 -1.67 -35.53
CA ALA A 413 18.95 -2.12 -34.30
C ALA A 413 19.32 -3.60 -34.44
N ILE A 414 20.54 -3.95 -34.02
CA ILE A 414 21.10 -5.30 -34.05
C ILE A 414 21.67 -5.62 -32.67
N SER A 415 21.31 -6.77 -32.12
CA SER A 415 21.89 -7.28 -30.87
C SER A 415 23.05 -8.19 -31.16
N GLU A 416 24.16 -8.02 -30.44
CA GLU A 416 25.26 -8.96 -30.35
C GLU A 416 25.18 -9.72 -29.01
N PRO A 417 24.69 -10.98 -29.00
CA PRO A 417 24.42 -11.71 -27.76
C PRO A 417 25.69 -12.05 -26.97
N ARG A 418 26.84 -12.24 -27.65
CA ARG A 418 28.08 -12.67 -26.98
C ARG A 418 28.64 -11.62 -26.04
N THR A 419 28.52 -10.33 -26.39
CA THR A 419 28.98 -9.20 -25.57
C THR A 419 27.83 -8.46 -24.88
N ASN A 420 26.58 -8.90 -25.07
CA ASN A 420 25.36 -8.20 -24.64
C ASN A 420 25.33 -6.72 -25.05
N GLN A 421 25.71 -6.46 -26.31
CA GLN A 421 25.75 -5.12 -26.89
C GLN A 421 24.59 -4.93 -27.89
N LEU A 422 24.07 -3.72 -27.91
CA LEU A 422 23.06 -3.28 -28.86
C LEU A 422 23.67 -2.23 -29.79
N PHE A 423 23.74 -2.54 -31.08
CA PHE A 423 24.16 -1.60 -32.11
C PHE A 423 22.92 -0.96 -32.73
N VAL A 424 22.74 0.34 -32.52
CA VAL A 424 21.63 1.11 -33.09
C VAL A 424 22.18 2.06 -34.13
N THR A 425 21.58 2.03 -35.33
CA THR A 425 21.90 2.93 -36.43
C THR A 425 20.72 3.85 -36.67
N ASP A 426 20.86 5.14 -36.35
CA ASP A 426 19.80 6.14 -36.53
C ASP A 426 20.38 7.58 -36.59
N THR A 427 19.51 8.58 -36.74
CA THR A 427 19.82 10.01 -36.59
C THR A 427 20.32 10.33 -35.18
N SER A 428 21.14 11.38 -35.05
CA SER A 428 21.74 11.75 -33.75
C SER A 428 20.71 12.06 -32.66
N SER A 429 19.55 12.64 -33.03
CA SER A 429 18.47 12.93 -32.09
C SER A 429 17.84 11.64 -31.54
N LYS A 430 17.62 10.63 -32.38
CA LYS A 430 17.03 9.36 -31.98
C LYS A 430 17.97 8.51 -31.15
N LEU A 431 19.27 8.52 -31.43
CA LEU A 431 20.25 7.82 -30.61
C LEU A 431 20.26 8.34 -29.16
N GLU A 432 20.06 9.64 -28.95
CA GLU A 432 20.00 10.24 -27.61
C GLU A 432 18.70 9.84 -26.87
N GLU A 433 17.56 9.82 -27.58
CA GLU A 433 16.30 9.30 -27.02
C GLU A 433 16.42 7.81 -26.63
N VAL A 434 17.02 7.00 -27.51
CA VAL A 434 17.27 5.57 -27.24
C VAL A 434 18.20 5.40 -26.04
N ARG A 435 19.26 6.20 -25.93
CA ARG A 435 20.16 6.20 -24.77
C ARG A 435 19.40 6.47 -23.47
N GLN A 436 18.51 7.46 -23.46
CA GLN A 436 17.71 7.80 -22.29
C GLN A 436 16.72 6.67 -21.94
N LEU A 437 16.08 6.07 -22.94
CA LEU A 437 15.17 4.94 -22.76
C LEU A 437 15.89 3.72 -22.17
N LEU A 438 17.04 3.33 -22.75
CA LEU A 438 17.83 2.20 -22.28
C LEU A 438 18.31 2.41 -20.83
N ALA A 439 18.68 3.64 -20.45
CA ALA A 439 19.06 3.96 -19.08
C ALA A 439 17.91 3.78 -18.07
N THR A 440 16.66 3.93 -18.51
CA THR A 440 15.47 3.69 -17.66
C THR A 440 15.05 2.22 -17.60
N LEU A 441 15.35 1.44 -18.64
CA LEU A 441 14.96 0.02 -18.75
C LEU A 441 16.02 -0.94 -18.19
N ASP A 442 17.31 -0.62 -18.30
CA ASP A 442 18.42 -1.46 -17.84
C ASP A 442 18.63 -1.33 -16.32
N VAL A 443 17.63 -1.77 -15.55
CA VAL A 443 17.65 -1.80 -14.08
C VAL A 443 17.69 -3.24 -13.58
N ALA A 444 18.32 -3.45 -12.42
CA ALA A 444 18.40 -4.77 -11.79
C ALA A 444 16.99 -5.26 -11.40
N VAL A 445 16.66 -6.50 -11.80
CA VAL A 445 15.40 -7.14 -11.43
C VAL A 445 15.45 -7.60 -9.98
N ARG A 446 14.39 -7.31 -9.22
CA ARG A 446 14.25 -7.76 -7.83
C ARG A 446 14.06 -9.28 -7.76
N GLN A 447 14.58 -9.89 -6.71
CA GLN A 447 14.45 -11.32 -6.47
C GLN A 447 13.43 -11.61 -5.36
N VAL A 448 12.70 -12.71 -5.50
CA VAL A 448 11.74 -13.20 -4.51
C VAL A 448 12.13 -14.60 -4.11
N MET A 449 12.25 -14.81 -2.79
CA MET A 449 12.31 -16.13 -2.18
C MET A 449 10.89 -16.60 -1.90
N ILE A 450 10.55 -17.80 -2.33
CA ILE A 450 9.25 -18.43 -2.06
C ILE A 450 9.51 -19.65 -1.19
N GLU A 451 8.81 -19.71 -0.06
CA GLU A 451 8.77 -20.86 0.83
C GLU A 451 7.35 -21.42 0.81
N ALA A 452 7.22 -22.69 0.44
CA ALA A 452 5.99 -23.44 0.64
C ALA A 452 6.12 -24.33 1.87
N ARG A 453 5.04 -24.51 2.62
CA ARG A 453 4.94 -25.52 3.69
C ARG A 453 3.68 -26.34 3.44
N ILE A 454 3.88 -27.62 3.16
CA ILE A 454 2.80 -28.59 3.00
C ILE A 454 2.79 -29.43 4.28
N VAL A 455 1.70 -29.34 5.02
CA VAL A 455 1.51 -30.06 6.28
C VAL A 455 0.45 -31.11 6.04
N GLU A 456 0.81 -32.38 6.25
CA GLU A 456 -0.13 -33.50 6.22
C GLU A 456 -0.22 -34.09 7.63
N ALA A 457 -1.43 -34.09 8.19
CA ALA A 457 -1.76 -34.75 9.43
C ALA A 457 -2.62 -35.97 9.15
N ARG A 458 -2.33 -37.07 9.83
CA ARG A 458 -3.09 -38.32 9.78
C ARG A 458 -3.39 -38.75 11.21
N ASP A 459 -4.66 -39.00 11.48
CA ASP A 459 -5.16 -39.49 12.76
C ASP A 459 -6.00 -40.74 12.48
N THR A 460 -5.56 -41.88 13.01
CA THR A 460 -6.18 -43.19 12.81
C THR A 460 -6.57 -43.78 14.15
N PHE A 461 -7.86 -44.05 14.33
CA PHE A 461 -8.38 -44.71 15.51
C PHE A 461 -9.06 -46.01 15.10
N GLY A 462 -8.80 -47.08 15.84
CA GLY A 462 -9.40 -48.38 15.58
C GLY A 462 -9.71 -49.12 16.87
N ARG A 463 -10.91 -49.71 16.95
CA ARG A 463 -11.35 -50.50 18.10
C ARG A 463 -12.05 -51.76 17.63
N SER A 464 -11.62 -52.92 18.11
CA SER A 464 -12.25 -54.20 17.81
C SER A 464 -12.45 -55.03 19.07
N LEU A 465 -13.62 -55.65 19.19
CA LEU A 465 -13.95 -56.61 20.26
C LEU A 465 -14.56 -57.85 19.61
N GLY A 466 -14.07 -59.02 20.01
CA GLY A 466 -14.49 -60.30 19.48
C GLY A 466 -14.35 -61.44 20.47
N VAL A 467 -14.98 -62.57 20.14
CA VAL A 467 -15.17 -63.70 21.04
C VAL A 467 -14.95 -65.01 20.29
N LYS A 468 -14.28 -65.94 20.96
CA LYS A 468 -14.33 -67.35 20.59
C LYS A 468 -14.95 -68.17 21.72
N LEU A 469 -15.90 -69.03 21.37
CA LEU A 469 -16.51 -69.99 22.29
C LEU A 469 -16.28 -71.38 21.76
N GLY A 470 -15.66 -72.24 22.57
CA GLY A 470 -15.34 -73.62 22.25
C GLY A 470 -15.69 -74.54 23.40
N GLY A 471 -15.56 -75.84 23.19
CA GLY A 471 -15.91 -76.83 24.18
C GLY A 471 -16.05 -78.20 23.56
N GLY A 472 -16.02 -79.24 24.36
CA GLY A 472 -16.02 -80.59 23.83
C GLY A 472 -16.32 -81.63 24.88
N ASP A 473 -16.74 -82.79 24.39
CA ASP A 473 -16.96 -83.99 25.17
C ASP A 473 -15.91 -85.03 24.80
N LEU A 474 -14.88 -85.15 25.63
CA LEU A 474 -13.77 -86.08 25.46
C LEU A 474 -14.09 -87.49 26.01
N ARG A 475 -15.32 -87.76 26.46
CA ARG A 475 -15.68 -89.09 27.00
C ARG A 475 -15.38 -90.21 26.02
N ALA A 476 -15.71 -90.02 24.73
CA ALA A 476 -15.40 -91.00 23.67
C ALA A 476 -13.88 -91.24 23.51
N GLN A 477 -13.07 -90.18 23.64
CA GLN A 477 -11.61 -90.24 23.52
C GLN A 477 -10.93 -90.86 24.75
N LEU A 478 -11.49 -90.65 25.95
CA LEU A 478 -10.94 -91.11 27.23
C LEU A 478 -11.43 -92.52 27.62
N GLY A 479 -11.88 -93.31 26.64
CA GLY A 479 -12.29 -94.71 26.84
C GLY A 479 -13.71 -94.90 27.42
N GLY A 480 -14.49 -93.83 27.52
CA GLY A 480 -15.90 -93.87 27.90
C GLY A 480 -16.84 -93.75 26.70
N ASP A 481 -18.14 -93.75 27.01
CA ASP A 481 -19.19 -93.52 26.03
C ASP A 481 -19.54 -92.02 25.95
N GLY A 482 -19.17 -91.38 24.85
CA GLY A 482 -19.50 -89.99 24.56
C GLY A 482 -20.90 -89.81 23.97
N GLY A 483 -21.44 -88.60 24.15
CA GLY A 483 -22.84 -88.25 23.83
C GLY A 483 -23.85 -88.64 24.91
N TYR A 484 -25.13 -88.49 24.58
CA TYR A 484 -26.29 -88.85 25.41
C TYR A 484 -27.15 -89.85 24.63
N SER A 485 -27.39 -91.04 25.19
CA SER A 485 -28.23 -92.06 24.56
C SER A 485 -29.71 -91.64 24.60
N ILE A 486 -30.41 -91.82 23.48
CA ILE A 486 -31.86 -91.56 23.36
C ILE A 486 -32.61 -92.86 23.01
N GLY A 487 -31.97 -94.02 23.25
CA GLY A 487 -32.52 -95.35 22.99
C GLY A 487 -31.82 -96.06 21.82
N GLY A 488 -31.66 -97.38 21.95
CA GLY A 488 -30.88 -98.20 21.01
C GLY A 488 -29.44 -97.72 20.87
N ASN A 489 -28.91 -97.72 19.64
CA ASN A 489 -27.59 -97.20 19.31
C ASN A 489 -27.61 -95.69 18.98
N ASN A 490 -28.73 -94.99 19.18
CA ASN A 490 -28.88 -93.59 18.82
C ASN A 490 -28.39 -92.69 19.96
N ARG A 491 -27.48 -91.77 19.63
CA ARG A 491 -26.90 -90.81 20.58
C ARG A 491 -26.98 -89.39 20.03
N VAL A 492 -27.15 -88.42 20.92
CA VAL A 492 -26.95 -86.99 20.63
C VAL A 492 -25.65 -86.55 21.26
N ALA A 493 -24.78 -85.96 20.45
CA ALA A 493 -23.53 -85.40 20.88
C ALA A 493 -23.41 -83.96 20.38
N PHE A 494 -22.71 -83.14 21.15
CA PHE A 494 -22.46 -81.73 20.84
C PHE A 494 -20.96 -81.57 20.65
N GLY A 495 -20.56 -80.95 19.54
CA GLY A 495 -19.17 -80.72 19.20
C GLY A 495 -19.01 -79.45 18.39
N THR A 496 -17.78 -78.92 18.35
CA THR A 496 -17.42 -77.63 17.72
C THR A 496 -17.62 -77.61 16.22
N SER A 497 -17.77 -78.79 15.61
CA SER A 497 -18.19 -78.98 14.23
C SER A 497 -19.00 -80.27 14.15
N TYR A 498 -19.64 -80.52 13.01
CA TYR A 498 -20.33 -81.79 12.76
C TYR A 498 -19.39 -82.99 12.94
N ALA A 499 -18.16 -82.89 12.42
CA ALA A 499 -17.14 -83.93 12.59
C ALA A 499 -16.73 -84.13 14.06
N ASN A 500 -16.63 -83.04 14.84
CA ASN A 500 -16.32 -83.15 16.26
C ASN A 500 -17.50 -83.72 17.06
N ALA A 501 -18.73 -83.40 16.67
CA ALA A 501 -19.93 -83.97 17.26
C ALA A 501 -20.02 -85.48 17.01
N THR A 502 -19.76 -85.95 15.78
CA THR A 502 -19.74 -87.39 15.48
C THR A 502 -18.58 -88.12 16.18
N ALA A 503 -17.39 -87.54 16.21
CA ALA A 503 -16.23 -88.11 16.91
C ALA A 503 -16.43 -88.18 18.44
N SER A 504 -17.18 -87.23 19.02
CA SER A 504 -17.54 -87.25 20.43
C SER A 504 -18.69 -88.20 20.77
N SER A 505 -19.29 -88.89 19.79
CA SER A 505 -20.38 -89.85 19.99
C SER A 505 -19.86 -91.28 19.93
N GLY A 506 -20.30 -92.15 20.86
CA GLY A 506 -19.81 -93.53 20.90
C GLY A 506 -18.53 -93.68 21.71
N SER A 507 -17.67 -94.63 21.34
CA SER A 507 -16.40 -94.94 22.01
C SER A 507 -15.26 -94.92 20.99
N GLY A 508 -14.10 -94.40 21.38
CA GLY A 508 -12.85 -94.45 20.61
C GLY A 508 -12.66 -93.32 19.58
N GLY A 509 -13.54 -92.33 19.52
CA GLY A 509 -13.39 -91.19 18.61
C GLY A 509 -12.46 -90.09 19.14
N THR A 510 -11.64 -89.51 18.26
CA THR A 510 -10.70 -88.42 18.58
C THR A 510 -11.38 -87.06 18.42
N VAL A 511 -11.43 -86.27 19.49
CA VAL A 511 -12.09 -84.96 19.55
C VAL A 511 -11.04 -83.86 19.40
N ALA A 512 -11.24 -82.96 18.44
CA ALA A 512 -10.35 -81.81 18.25
C ALA A 512 -10.65 -80.73 19.30
N THR A 513 -9.69 -80.42 20.17
CA THR A 513 -9.86 -79.51 21.30
C THR A 513 -9.61 -78.03 20.98
N GLU A 514 -8.96 -77.74 19.85
CA GLU A 514 -8.60 -76.37 19.42
C GLU A 514 -9.73 -75.65 18.66
N GLN A 515 -10.77 -76.38 18.26
CA GLN A 515 -11.88 -75.86 17.47
C GLN A 515 -12.90 -75.12 18.35
N THR A 516 -13.64 -74.19 17.76
CA THR A 516 -14.62 -73.34 18.47
C THR A 516 -15.96 -73.34 17.73
N PHE A 517 -17.09 -73.31 18.46
CA PHE A 517 -18.43 -73.19 17.88
C PHE A 517 -18.74 -71.75 17.45
N VAL A 518 -18.18 -70.76 18.16
CA VAL A 518 -18.23 -69.35 17.82
C VAL A 518 -16.80 -68.91 17.59
N ASN A 519 -16.49 -68.42 16.40
CA ASN A 519 -15.16 -67.96 16.03
C ASN A 519 -15.24 -66.57 15.41
N LEU A 520 -15.45 -65.56 16.25
CA LEU A 520 -15.52 -64.16 15.84
C LEU A 520 -14.44 -63.35 16.57
N PRO A 521 -13.14 -63.65 16.40
CA PRO A 521 -12.06 -62.92 17.06
C PRO A 521 -12.05 -61.46 16.63
N ALA A 522 -11.58 -60.57 17.51
CA ALA A 522 -11.31 -59.18 17.17
C ALA A 522 -10.24 -59.10 16.08
N SER A 523 -10.44 -58.20 15.13
CA SER A 523 -9.53 -57.95 14.01
C SER A 523 -9.57 -56.48 13.63
N LEU A 524 -8.40 -55.88 13.42
CA LEU A 524 -8.23 -54.49 13.07
C LEU A 524 -7.22 -54.37 11.92
N SER A 525 -7.49 -53.50 10.94
CA SER A 525 -6.59 -53.31 9.79
C SER A 525 -5.22 -52.80 10.25
N GLY A 526 -4.14 -53.37 9.68
CA GLY A 526 -2.77 -52.97 9.99
C GLY A 526 -2.22 -53.42 11.35
N VAL A 527 -2.97 -54.20 12.14
CA VAL A 527 -2.55 -54.75 13.44
C VAL A 527 -2.48 -56.28 13.37
N SER A 528 -1.31 -56.85 13.67
CA SER A 528 -1.05 -58.29 13.58
C SER A 528 -1.28 -59.06 14.89
N SER A 529 -1.39 -58.38 16.03
CA SER A 529 -1.59 -59.00 17.35
C SER A 529 -2.68 -58.27 18.12
N VAL A 530 -3.60 -59.05 18.69
CA VAL A 530 -4.76 -58.59 19.46
C VAL A 530 -4.66 -59.18 20.85
N GLY A 531 -4.93 -58.38 21.89
CA GLY A 531 -4.95 -58.89 23.26
C GLY A 531 -6.09 -59.88 23.44
N SER A 532 -5.80 -61.04 24.03
CA SER A 532 -6.82 -62.05 24.35
C SER A 532 -6.74 -62.54 25.78
N PHE A 533 -7.90 -62.90 26.33
CA PHE A 533 -8.08 -63.52 27.62
C PHE A 533 -8.92 -64.78 27.45
N ALA A 534 -8.38 -65.94 27.83
CA ALA A 534 -9.04 -67.22 27.70
C ALA A 534 -9.32 -67.84 29.08
N LEU A 535 -10.53 -68.36 29.26
CA LEU A 535 -10.97 -69.13 30.41
C LEU A 535 -11.52 -70.47 29.94
N SER A 536 -10.97 -71.56 30.46
CA SER A 536 -11.47 -72.91 30.23
C SER A 536 -11.94 -73.52 31.54
N ILE A 537 -13.19 -74.00 31.56
CA ILE A 537 -13.78 -74.67 32.72
C ILE A 537 -13.94 -76.14 32.37
N PHE A 538 -13.43 -77.01 33.23
CA PHE A 538 -13.54 -78.46 33.11
C PHE A 538 -14.50 -79.01 34.16
N ASN A 539 -15.14 -80.13 33.85
CA ASN A 539 -15.81 -80.90 34.89
C ASN A 539 -14.81 -81.66 35.78
N SER A 540 -15.28 -82.21 36.91
CA SER A 540 -14.41 -82.92 37.88
C SER A 540 -13.64 -84.11 37.28
N ALA A 541 -14.13 -84.71 36.20
CA ALA A 541 -13.48 -85.83 35.51
C ALA A 541 -12.56 -85.40 34.36
N ALA A 542 -12.42 -84.07 34.13
CA ALA A 542 -11.64 -83.47 33.03
C ALA A 542 -11.96 -84.03 31.62
N ASN A 543 -13.16 -84.60 31.43
CA ASN A 543 -13.59 -85.20 30.18
C ASN A 543 -14.58 -84.31 29.41
N ARG A 544 -14.96 -83.17 29.98
CA ARG A 544 -15.79 -82.15 29.34
C ARG A 544 -15.25 -80.78 29.68
N PHE A 545 -15.24 -79.89 28.69
CA PHE A 545 -14.76 -78.53 28.88
C PHE A 545 -15.59 -77.52 28.11
N LEU A 546 -15.58 -76.29 28.61
CA LEU A 546 -16.10 -75.10 27.95
C LEU A 546 -15.00 -74.04 27.97
N THR A 547 -14.71 -73.47 26.81
CA THR A 547 -13.69 -72.44 26.62
C THR A 547 -14.35 -71.16 26.15
N LEU A 548 -14.01 -70.06 26.80
CA LEU A 548 -14.33 -68.70 26.40
C LEU A 548 -13.02 -67.93 26.19
N GLU A 549 -12.79 -67.43 24.99
CA GLU A 549 -11.71 -66.49 24.68
C GLU A 549 -12.31 -65.15 24.28
N LEU A 550 -12.00 -64.10 25.02
CA LEU A 550 -12.31 -62.72 24.67
C LEU A 550 -11.07 -62.12 24.02
N SER A 551 -11.27 -61.41 22.91
CA SER A 551 -10.20 -60.71 22.20
C SER A 551 -10.60 -59.26 22.02
N ALA A 552 -9.71 -58.34 22.37
CA ALA A 552 -9.97 -56.90 22.33
C ALA A 552 -8.72 -56.14 21.88
N MET A 553 -8.93 -55.10 21.09
CA MET A 553 -7.88 -54.17 20.67
C MET A 553 -8.46 -52.76 20.56
N GLU A 554 -7.70 -51.78 21.03
CA GLU A 554 -7.88 -50.37 20.70
C GLU A 554 -6.52 -49.81 20.29
N ALA A 555 -6.45 -49.23 19.10
CA ALA A 555 -5.26 -48.65 18.52
C ALA A 555 -5.53 -47.18 18.18
N ASP A 556 -4.62 -46.30 18.60
CA ASP A 556 -4.58 -44.90 18.20
C ASP A 556 -3.23 -44.63 17.52
N GLY A 557 -3.27 -44.00 16.35
CA GLY A 557 -2.13 -43.75 15.51
C GLY A 557 -2.15 -42.32 14.97
N GLN A 558 -1.13 -41.54 15.30
CA GLN A 558 -1.00 -40.15 14.88
C GLN A 558 0.27 -39.96 14.06
N GLY A 559 0.15 -39.31 12.91
CA GLY A 559 1.26 -39.00 12.02
C GLY A 559 1.21 -37.56 11.55
N LYS A 560 2.35 -36.88 11.55
CA LYS A 560 2.49 -35.53 11.01
C LYS A 560 3.70 -35.46 10.09
N ILE A 561 3.47 -35.05 8.84
CA ILE A 561 4.50 -34.88 7.82
C ILE A 561 4.51 -33.40 7.42
N VAL A 562 5.70 -32.79 7.41
CA VAL A 562 5.89 -31.41 6.94
C VAL A 562 6.91 -31.43 5.82
N SER A 563 6.54 -30.90 4.67
CA SER A 563 7.43 -30.68 3.52
C SER A 563 7.57 -29.18 3.28
N SER A 564 8.81 -28.67 3.22
CA SER A 564 9.07 -27.23 3.07
C SER A 564 10.01 -26.89 1.91
N PRO A 565 9.58 -26.99 0.64
CA PRO A 565 10.42 -26.60 -0.49
C PRO A 565 10.60 -25.07 -0.54
N ARG A 566 11.80 -24.64 -0.88
CA ARG A 566 12.20 -23.23 -0.97
C ARG A 566 12.92 -22.98 -2.28
N LEU A 567 12.59 -21.89 -2.96
CA LEU A 567 13.27 -21.46 -4.18
C LEU A 567 13.39 -19.95 -4.24
N ILE A 568 14.34 -19.46 -5.02
CA ILE A 568 14.54 -18.03 -5.30
C ILE A 568 14.43 -17.83 -6.80
N THR A 569 13.69 -16.82 -7.23
CA THR A 569 13.58 -16.45 -8.64
C THR A 569 13.50 -14.93 -8.80
N ALA A 570 13.77 -14.45 -10.01
CA ALA A 570 13.59 -13.05 -10.36
C ALA A 570 12.10 -12.73 -10.58
N ASP A 571 11.75 -11.45 -10.46
CA ASP A 571 10.43 -10.95 -10.82
C ASP A 571 10.02 -11.40 -12.24
N GLN A 572 8.77 -11.82 -12.41
CA GLN A 572 8.18 -12.34 -13.65
C GLN A 572 8.88 -13.57 -14.27
N THR A 573 9.76 -14.24 -13.54
CA THR A 573 10.49 -15.42 -14.03
C THR A 573 9.97 -16.70 -13.38
N LYS A 574 9.48 -17.63 -14.21
CA LYS A 574 9.01 -18.95 -13.79
C LYS A 574 10.15 -19.78 -13.21
N ALA A 575 9.94 -20.38 -12.06
CA ALA A 575 10.87 -21.30 -11.42
C ALA A 575 10.18 -22.60 -10.98
N LEU A 576 10.93 -23.70 -10.96
CA LEU A 576 10.46 -25.05 -10.65
C LEU A 576 11.46 -25.74 -9.72
N ILE A 577 10.95 -26.39 -8.67
CA ILE A 577 11.68 -27.35 -7.84
C ILE A 577 10.87 -28.65 -7.75
N GLU A 578 11.49 -29.78 -8.05
CA GLU A 578 10.85 -31.11 -7.96
C GLU A 578 11.75 -32.13 -7.24
N GLN A 579 11.14 -32.98 -6.42
CA GLN A 579 11.83 -34.09 -5.74
C GLN A 579 10.91 -35.32 -5.69
N GLY A 580 11.40 -36.48 -6.14
CA GLY A 580 10.65 -37.74 -6.05
C GLY A 580 11.26 -38.86 -6.89
N THR A 581 10.41 -39.77 -7.34
CA THR A 581 10.82 -40.98 -8.08
C THR A 581 9.99 -41.16 -9.34
N GLU A 582 10.54 -41.84 -10.34
CA GLU A 582 9.81 -42.20 -11.55
C GLU A 582 9.48 -43.70 -11.57
N TYR A 583 8.23 -44.03 -11.90
CA TYR A 583 7.78 -45.42 -12.03
C TYR A 583 7.60 -45.79 -13.51
N PRO A 584 8.12 -46.94 -13.95
CA PRO A 584 7.93 -47.42 -15.31
C PRO A 584 6.52 -48.01 -15.51
N TYR A 585 5.88 -47.69 -16.63
CA TYR A 585 4.62 -48.25 -17.08
C TYR A 585 4.78 -48.83 -18.48
N SER A 586 4.19 -49.99 -18.74
CA SER A 586 4.07 -50.53 -20.08
C SER A 586 2.95 -49.82 -20.83
N VAL A 587 3.29 -49.12 -21.91
CA VAL A 587 2.33 -48.49 -22.82
C VAL A 587 2.41 -49.15 -24.19
N THR A 588 1.27 -49.34 -24.84
CA THR A 588 1.22 -49.83 -26.22
C THR A 588 1.41 -48.65 -27.16
N ALA A 589 2.53 -48.63 -27.87
CA ALA A 589 2.82 -47.62 -28.89
C ALA A 589 1.88 -47.77 -30.10
N PRO A 590 1.72 -46.73 -30.95
CA PRO A 590 0.80 -46.76 -32.09
C PRO A 590 1.07 -47.88 -33.12
N ASN A 591 2.28 -48.45 -33.12
CA ASN A 591 2.69 -49.58 -33.96
C ASN A 591 2.42 -50.96 -33.33
N GLY A 592 1.73 -51.02 -32.18
CA GLY A 592 1.45 -52.26 -31.45
C GLY A 592 2.61 -52.80 -30.60
N ALA A 593 3.77 -52.12 -30.59
CA ALA A 593 4.90 -52.50 -29.73
C ALA A 593 4.71 -51.99 -28.30
N THR A 594 5.09 -52.78 -27.29
CA THR A 594 5.10 -52.33 -25.90
C THR A 594 6.36 -51.52 -25.62
N THR A 595 6.21 -50.25 -25.21
CA THR A 595 7.30 -49.40 -24.75
C THR A 595 7.15 -49.08 -23.27
N ILE A 596 8.27 -48.80 -22.59
CA ILE A 596 8.27 -48.40 -21.17
C ILE A 596 8.23 -46.88 -21.10
N ALA A 597 7.19 -46.33 -20.50
CA ALA A 597 7.04 -44.90 -20.21
C ALA A 597 7.18 -44.65 -18.71
N PHE A 598 7.97 -43.66 -18.33
CA PHE A 598 8.16 -43.28 -16.92
C PHE A 598 7.13 -42.21 -16.52
N LYS A 599 6.40 -42.44 -15.42
CA LYS A 599 5.59 -41.40 -14.77
C LYS A 599 6.21 -40.98 -13.45
N LYS A 600 6.28 -39.67 -13.22
CA LYS A 600 6.84 -39.05 -12.01
C LYS A 600 5.84 -39.12 -10.86
N ALA A 601 6.33 -39.47 -9.67
CA ALA A 601 5.66 -39.25 -8.39
C ALA A 601 6.57 -38.31 -7.57
N VAL A 602 6.30 -37.01 -7.65
CA VAL A 602 7.16 -35.95 -7.11
C VAL A 602 6.40 -34.97 -6.22
N LEU A 603 7.11 -34.39 -5.26
CA LEU A 603 6.77 -33.09 -4.69
C LEU A 603 7.27 -32.03 -5.68
N LYS A 604 6.35 -31.24 -6.24
CA LYS A 604 6.64 -30.17 -7.20
C LYS A 604 6.15 -28.83 -6.63
N LEU A 605 6.99 -27.81 -6.69
CA LEU A 605 6.60 -26.42 -6.52
C LEU A 605 7.04 -25.65 -7.77
N GLU A 606 6.06 -25.16 -8.51
CA GLU A 606 6.23 -24.29 -9.65
C GLU A 606 5.60 -22.93 -9.34
N VAL A 607 6.35 -21.85 -9.59
CA VAL A 607 5.92 -20.50 -9.24
C VAL A 607 6.40 -19.45 -10.23
N THR A 608 5.56 -18.46 -10.49
CA THR A 608 5.93 -17.21 -11.15
C THR A 608 5.54 -16.03 -10.26
N PRO A 609 6.50 -15.29 -9.68
CA PRO A 609 6.18 -14.13 -8.86
C PRO A 609 6.06 -12.86 -9.70
N GLN A 610 5.23 -11.93 -9.22
CA GLN A 610 5.14 -10.56 -9.72
C GLN A 610 5.08 -9.58 -8.56
N ILE A 611 6.02 -8.63 -8.49
CA ILE A 611 6.08 -7.62 -7.43
C ILE A 611 5.30 -6.38 -7.84
N THR A 612 4.29 -6.01 -7.06
CA THR A 612 3.50 -4.78 -7.25
C THR A 612 4.27 -3.53 -6.79
N PRO A 613 3.91 -2.32 -7.26
CA PRO A 613 4.51 -1.08 -6.79
C PRO A 613 4.35 -0.83 -5.28
N GLU A 614 3.28 -1.38 -4.68
CA GLU A 614 2.98 -1.29 -3.24
C GLU A 614 3.87 -2.22 -2.40
N GLY A 615 4.60 -3.15 -3.04
CA GLY A 615 5.47 -4.13 -2.37
C GLY A 615 4.80 -5.49 -2.09
N ASN A 616 3.52 -5.65 -2.44
CA ASN A 616 2.83 -6.94 -2.41
C ASN A 616 3.28 -7.82 -3.59
N ILE A 617 3.12 -9.14 -3.45
CA ILE A 617 3.62 -10.14 -4.38
C ILE A 617 2.44 -10.97 -4.88
N ILE A 618 2.19 -10.93 -6.18
CA ILE A 618 1.27 -11.84 -6.86
C ILE A 618 2.07 -13.11 -7.18
N LEU A 619 1.53 -14.26 -6.83
CA LEU A 619 2.13 -15.55 -7.14
C LEU A 619 1.17 -16.40 -7.96
N ASP A 620 1.62 -16.81 -9.15
CA ASP A 620 1.02 -17.93 -9.87
C ASP A 620 1.68 -19.21 -9.37
N LEU A 621 0.90 -20.10 -8.77
CA LEU A 621 1.40 -21.28 -8.07
C LEU A 621 0.80 -22.55 -8.64
N ASP A 622 1.65 -23.55 -8.83
CA ASP A 622 1.29 -24.92 -9.18
C ASP A 622 2.10 -25.85 -8.26
N VAL A 623 1.40 -26.41 -7.27
CA VAL A 623 1.96 -27.26 -6.22
C VAL A 623 1.39 -28.66 -6.39
N SER A 624 2.26 -29.66 -6.50
CA SER A 624 1.86 -31.07 -6.49
C SER A 624 2.61 -31.85 -5.41
N LYS A 625 1.91 -32.80 -4.78
CA LYS A 625 2.49 -33.76 -3.84
C LYS A 625 2.00 -35.14 -4.20
N ASP A 626 2.79 -35.83 -5.00
CA ASP A 626 2.46 -37.18 -5.44
C ASP A 626 3.19 -38.21 -4.57
N SER A 627 2.54 -39.35 -4.33
CA SER A 627 3.11 -40.48 -3.59
C SER A 627 2.80 -41.81 -4.26
N ARG A 628 3.58 -42.83 -3.90
CA ARG A 628 3.36 -44.21 -4.35
C ARG A 628 2.05 -44.76 -3.77
N GLY A 629 1.10 -45.10 -4.61
CA GLY A 629 -0.15 -45.76 -4.24
C GLY A 629 -0.05 -47.29 -4.26
N GLU A 630 -1.20 -47.95 -4.41
CA GLU A 630 -1.31 -49.41 -4.46
C GLU A 630 -0.58 -50.05 -5.65
N THR A 631 -0.16 -51.31 -5.53
CA THR A 631 0.48 -52.03 -6.64
C THR A 631 -0.59 -52.77 -7.43
N THR A 632 -0.77 -52.43 -8.70
CA THR A 632 -1.70 -53.08 -9.62
C THR A 632 -0.98 -54.04 -10.57
N THR A 633 -1.72 -54.90 -11.28
CA THR A 633 -1.16 -55.80 -12.31
C THR A 633 -0.51 -55.06 -13.48
N GLN A 634 -0.84 -53.78 -13.70
CA GLN A 634 -0.33 -52.94 -14.80
C GLN A 634 0.75 -51.94 -14.35
N GLY A 635 1.18 -52.00 -13.09
CA GLY A 635 2.14 -51.07 -12.49
C GLY A 635 1.66 -50.50 -11.15
N VAL A 636 2.42 -49.57 -10.60
CA VAL A 636 2.09 -48.95 -9.31
C VAL A 636 1.14 -47.78 -9.53
N ALA A 637 0.09 -47.61 -8.72
CA ALA A 637 -0.75 -46.41 -8.75
C ALA A 637 0.02 -45.22 -8.16
N ILE A 638 -0.37 -43.99 -8.53
CA ILE A 638 0.22 -42.76 -7.98
C ILE A 638 -0.92 -41.97 -7.35
N ASP A 639 -0.83 -41.75 -6.04
CA ASP A 639 -1.74 -40.86 -5.33
C ASP A 639 -1.29 -39.44 -5.61
N THR A 640 -2.18 -38.60 -6.16
CA THR A 640 -1.85 -37.24 -6.57
C THR A 640 -2.62 -36.22 -5.72
N LYS A 641 -1.93 -35.16 -5.32
CA LYS A 641 -2.51 -34.01 -4.61
C LYS A 641 -2.01 -32.76 -5.31
N HIS A 642 -2.89 -31.97 -5.89
CA HIS A 642 -2.49 -30.88 -6.78
C HIS A 642 -3.32 -29.61 -6.53
N ILE A 643 -2.65 -28.46 -6.46
CA ILE A 643 -3.25 -27.15 -6.25
C ILE A 643 -2.65 -26.19 -7.28
N LYS A 644 -3.52 -25.53 -8.06
CA LYS A 644 -3.14 -24.47 -9.00
C LYS A 644 -3.98 -23.23 -8.76
N THR A 645 -3.34 -22.11 -8.49
CA THR A 645 -4.03 -20.88 -8.08
C THR A 645 -3.15 -19.65 -8.22
N GLN A 646 -3.78 -18.48 -8.18
CA GLN A 646 -3.12 -17.18 -8.18
C GLN A 646 -3.53 -16.44 -6.91
N VAL A 647 -2.55 -15.94 -6.16
CA VAL A 647 -2.79 -15.26 -4.88
C VAL A 647 -1.93 -14.00 -4.75
N LEU A 648 -2.49 -12.96 -4.13
CA LEU A 648 -1.78 -11.74 -3.74
C LEU A 648 -1.42 -11.86 -2.25
N ILE A 649 -0.13 -11.70 -1.92
CA ILE A 649 0.38 -11.85 -0.57
C ILE A 649 1.28 -10.65 -0.25
N GLU A 650 1.24 -10.18 0.99
CA GLU A 650 2.17 -9.17 1.49
C GLU A 650 3.61 -9.70 1.55
N ASN A 651 4.61 -8.82 1.43
CA ASN A 651 6.01 -9.21 1.53
C ASN A 651 6.34 -9.78 2.93
N GLY A 652 6.70 -11.06 3.00
CA GLY A 652 6.99 -11.77 4.24
C GLY A 652 5.75 -12.33 4.95
N GLY A 653 4.54 -12.06 4.44
CA GLY A 653 3.31 -12.61 4.96
C GLY A 653 3.14 -14.09 4.60
N THR A 654 2.44 -14.84 5.46
CA THR A 654 2.09 -16.24 5.20
C THR A 654 0.59 -16.35 4.94
N VAL A 655 0.20 -17.01 3.84
CA VAL A 655 -1.20 -17.31 3.54
C VAL A 655 -1.43 -18.81 3.45
N VAL A 656 -2.60 -19.26 3.89
CA VAL A 656 -3.10 -20.61 3.59
C VAL A 656 -3.77 -20.55 2.23
N ILE A 657 -3.22 -21.28 1.27
CA ILE A 657 -3.74 -21.29 -0.10
C ILE A 657 -4.88 -22.27 -0.26
N GLY A 658 -4.85 -23.36 0.51
CA GLY A 658 -5.90 -24.36 0.51
C GLY A 658 -5.54 -25.56 1.36
N GLY A 659 -6.50 -26.46 1.45
CA GLY A 659 -6.35 -27.73 2.14
C GLY A 659 -7.44 -28.72 1.78
N ILE A 660 -7.22 -29.97 2.14
CA ILE A 660 -8.16 -31.08 1.95
C ILE A 660 -8.31 -31.77 3.29
N PHE A 661 -9.55 -31.91 3.76
CA PHE A 661 -9.89 -32.71 4.93
C PHE A 661 -10.72 -33.90 4.48
N GLU A 662 -10.27 -35.10 4.85
CA GLU A 662 -10.91 -36.37 4.56
C GLU A 662 -11.15 -37.12 5.86
N MET A 663 -12.36 -37.66 6.04
CA MET A 663 -12.72 -38.48 7.18
C MET A 663 -13.48 -39.71 6.70
N GLU A 664 -12.93 -40.88 7.01
CA GLU A 664 -13.51 -42.18 6.69
C GLU A 664 -13.85 -42.90 8.00
N GLU A 665 -15.13 -43.23 8.19
CA GLU A 665 -15.58 -44.05 9.33
C GLU A 665 -16.15 -45.38 8.84
N SER A 666 -15.65 -46.47 9.41
CA SER A 666 -16.13 -47.83 9.17
C SER A 666 -16.65 -48.43 10.46
N ASN A 667 -17.89 -48.91 10.46
CA ASN A 667 -18.51 -49.62 11.56
C ASN A 667 -19.00 -50.98 11.06
N GLN A 668 -18.34 -52.06 11.47
CA GLN A 668 -18.67 -53.42 11.08
C GLN A 668 -19.14 -54.22 12.31
N GLU A 669 -20.28 -54.89 12.19
CA GLU A 669 -20.80 -55.83 13.20
C GLU A 669 -21.08 -57.18 12.56
N ASN A 670 -20.27 -58.18 12.91
CA ASN A 670 -20.48 -59.56 12.49
C ASN A 670 -21.12 -60.30 13.66
N LYS A 671 -22.29 -60.92 13.48
CA LYS A 671 -23.02 -61.60 14.56
C LYS A 671 -23.65 -62.91 14.12
N ILE A 672 -23.82 -63.82 15.07
CA ILE A 672 -24.64 -65.02 14.87
C ILE A 672 -26.12 -64.60 14.94
N PRO A 673 -26.93 -64.89 13.91
CA PRO A 673 -28.36 -64.57 13.93
C PRO A 673 -29.05 -65.14 15.18
N LEU A 674 -30.04 -64.41 15.71
CA LEU A 674 -30.81 -64.76 16.92
C LEU A 674 -30.00 -64.66 18.23
N LEU A 675 -28.85 -65.32 18.33
CA LEU A 675 -28.02 -65.32 19.55
C LEU A 675 -27.29 -63.99 19.80
N GLY A 676 -26.86 -63.29 18.75
CA GLY A 676 -26.16 -61.99 18.85
C GLY A 676 -27.03 -60.82 19.32
N ASP A 677 -28.35 -60.99 19.26
CA ASP A 677 -29.35 -59.96 19.58
C ASP A 677 -29.95 -60.10 20.99
N VAL A 678 -29.57 -61.14 21.73
CA VAL A 678 -30.00 -61.33 23.12
C VAL A 678 -29.38 -60.23 24.01
N PRO A 679 -30.15 -59.57 24.88
CA PRO A 679 -29.61 -58.58 25.82
C PRO A 679 -28.51 -59.17 26.70
N VAL A 680 -27.45 -58.39 26.95
CA VAL A 680 -26.27 -58.77 27.77
C VAL A 680 -25.43 -59.89 27.14
N VAL A 681 -26.00 -61.08 26.95
CA VAL A 681 -25.30 -62.29 26.51
C VAL A 681 -24.98 -62.28 25.02
N GLY A 682 -25.73 -61.51 24.21
CA GLY A 682 -25.50 -61.42 22.77
C GLY A 682 -24.13 -60.87 22.39
N ASN A 683 -23.44 -60.16 23.29
CA ASN A 683 -22.05 -59.73 23.10
C ASN A 683 -21.06 -60.91 23.00
N LEU A 684 -21.42 -62.10 23.48
CA LEU A 684 -20.61 -63.31 23.33
C LEU A 684 -20.75 -63.97 21.94
N PHE A 685 -21.69 -63.50 21.13
CA PHE A 685 -22.03 -64.08 19.83
C PHE A 685 -21.86 -63.07 18.68
N LYS A 686 -21.07 -62.02 18.89
CA LYS A 686 -20.76 -60.99 17.88
C LYS A 686 -19.35 -60.43 18.01
N ASN A 687 -18.86 -59.91 16.90
CA ASN A 687 -17.67 -59.06 16.79
C ASN A 687 -18.11 -57.67 16.33
N LYS A 688 -17.55 -56.65 16.98
CA LYS A 688 -17.71 -55.25 16.59
C LYS A 688 -16.34 -54.65 16.27
N THR A 689 -16.20 -54.10 15.08
CA THR A 689 -15.03 -53.32 14.65
C THR A 689 -15.48 -51.91 14.28
N LYS A 690 -14.79 -50.91 14.83
CA LYS A 690 -14.95 -49.50 14.50
C LYS A 690 -13.59 -48.92 14.12
N GLU A 691 -13.50 -48.35 12.92
CA GLU A 691 -12.31 -47.68 12.41
C GLU A 691 -12.67 -46.26 11.98
N SER A 692 -11.79 -45.30 12.27
CA SER A 692 -11.90 -43.90 11.88
C SER A 692 -10.54 -43.42 11.38
N VAL A 693 -10.48 -42.96 10.15
CA VAL A 693 -9.27 -42.41 9.53
C VAL A 693 -9.54 -40.97 9.13
N LYS A 694 -8.81 -40.03 9.74
CA LYS A 694 -8.84 -38.61 9.40
C LYS A 694 -7.53 -38.23 8.73
N ARG A 695 -7.61 -37.51 7.61
CA ARG A 695 -6.47 -36.98 6.88
C ARG A 695 -6.70 -35.50 6.61
N GLU A 696 -5.74 -34.68 6.97
CA GLU A 696 -5.78 -33.25 6.70
C GLU A 696 -4.50 -32.84 5.99
N MET A 697 -4.64 -32.13 4.87
CA MET A 697 -3.53 -31.49 4.17
C MET A 697 -3.77 -29.98 4.14
N LEU A 698 -2.77 -29.20 4.53
CA LEU A 698 -2.78 -27.74 4.42
C LEU A 698 -1.53 -27.28 3.66
N VAL A 699 -1.69 -26.29 2.79
CA VAL A 699 -0.60 -25.68 2.04
C VAL A 699 -0.49 -24.20 2.39
N PHE A 700 0.65 -23.83 2.97
CA PHE A 700 1.02 -22.46 3.32
C PHE A 700 2.08 -21.96 2.34
N ILE A 701 1.97 -20.70 1.93
CA ILE A 701 3.02 -20.02 1.13
C ILE A 701 3.44 -18.74 1.83
N THR A 702 4.75 -18.50 1.81
CA THR A 702 5.39 -17.29 2.34
C THR A 702 6.38 -16.75 1.32
N PRO A 703 6.05 -15.68 0.57
CA PRO A 703 7.00 -15.01 -0.29
C PRO A 703 7.78 -13.94 0.48
N LYS A 704 9.04 -13.72 0.10
CA LYS A 704 9.90 -12.69 0.68
C LYS A 704 10.76 -12.06 -0.41
N VAL A 705 10.64 -10.75 -0.62
CA VAL A 705 11.55 -10.01 -1.50
C VAL A 705 12.93 -9.98 -0.85
N ILE A 706 13.94 -10.41 -1.59
CA ILE A 706 15.33 -10.30 -1.17
C ILE A 706 15.77 -8.87 -1.51
N ALA A 707 15.77 -7.99 -0.50
CA ALA A 707 16.40 -6.69 -0.63
C ALA A 707 17.92 -6.90 -0.68
N ASP A 708 18.56 -6.38 -1.70
CA ASP A 708 19.99 -6.50 -1.89
C ASP A 708 20.71 -5.77 -0.74
N ARG A 709 21.24 -6.53 0.22
CA ARG A 709 22.03 -5.98 1.33
C ARG A 709 23.23 -6.86 1.63
N SER A 710 24.15 -6.91 0.67
CA SER A 710 25.59 -7.08 0.93
C SER A 710 26.43 -6.75 -0.31
N VAL A 711 26.57 -5.47 -0.62
CA VAL A 711 27.85 -4.96 -1.12
C VAL A 711 28.36 -3.98 -0.06
N SER A 712 28.84 -4.56 1.04
CA SER A 712 29.83 -3.87 1.87
C SER A 712 31.05 -3.61 0.99
N ARG A 713 31.35 -2.32 0.83
CA ARG A 713 32.50 -1.78 0.13
C ARG A 713 33.82 -2.28 0.71
#